data_AF-A0A842KIT4-F1
#
_entry.id   AF-A0A842KIT4-F1
#
_cell.length_a   1.000
_cell.length_b   1.000
_cell.length_c   1.000
_cell.angle_alpha   90.00
_cell.angle_beta   90.00
_cell.angle_gamma   90.00
#
_symmetry.space_group_name_H-M   'P 1'
#
loop_
_entity.id
_entity.type
_entity.pdbx_description
1 polymer ?
#
loop_
_entity_poly.entity_id
_entity_poly.type
_entity_poly.pdbx_seq_one_letter_code
_entity_poly.pdbx_strand_id
1 'polypeptide(L)'
;MKKILVFAIILIIFPNNFSVGHTENREAFTVIVSDENPFYALIATPIAIFYDKNIHVKPLLVENFSNPSTAIERFKKLYGVENAVIISNKDVVDASIYISKMWQKSEEAIIIKNDSEGYKLGVAITCLGSYKNIPIFVVNKIEEIKERLKELGVKRTYICGDIDGYGDFIKFESTEGINEFMIKFLKEKFGEIKYIAITNPIDVGNAKVIEKIEYNFSGKINSGSTLHGFNILKSGFNYSSTHIFKVPYNDFAIIRVELVNRDSEDVEKWGDRLFLHLSATDNITFVYASTAGGIPEIDENGRITLDKLTYQTCVYNSPGEYKAEVIGTWIVKREGEYEMKIEVERVDRGNFPLMKSLSSLAGYVASYHKGIVFADDFSFVGGENVDISGVIYPVSNEKLVEPCNNHVLKIHERINSLLLNISGVKNLEELQKYYAKNPIHIAIIGDTTMVPMFYYYNPDSDYVSGQGTASDFIYGNIDPNPNDLENDSFTYYPFQENAVGRITGYDAQDCSALIARTIFYNEIVNKLGDWKNNATVQTGTGIEFQMIPIISPMMNILKSFIGFGPVRNEPTKFPTGESNFINARISNDFSRNGFNVFSAKGLDAQRVGLFLKRKGGEYQLKSNYIFAFNHGTYYLYEAGDMLEFDQFGLGLKTGLSGKGSFDVRHIVNTEYNPSVAFIESCLVGKIEGLIPENCLSQAYIHAGVNSFVASTRYTADPGYLEPGLIFKGFGIYGYINASINLKMNGKYPDLHFGALLAEDFILNLIENNTSVGIALRNAKNAYLPKDANSTFLWTPPLYFSGDPFEKIKWNFQPKETNALDKKYVCLYEFTLYGDPAFNPC
;
A
#
# COMPACT_ATOMS: atom_id res chain seq x y z
N MET A 1 54.18 -73.48 -24.73
CA MET A 1 53.57 -72.13 -24.58
C MET A 1 52.26 -72.32 -23.82
N LYS A 2 52.20 -71.97 -22.52
CA LYS A 2 51.54 -70.75 -21.94
C LYS A 2 50.04 -70.68 -22.32
N LYS A 3 49.05 -70.60 -21.43
CA LYS A 3 48.98 -70.19 -20.01
C LYS A 3 47.72 -70.81 -19.36
N ILE A 4 47.81 -71.00 -18.04
CA ILE A 4 46.80 -71.52 -17.11
C ILE A 4 46.42 -70.38 -16.15
N LEU A 5 45.11 -70.28 -15.86
CA LEU A 5 44.44 -69.90 -14.60
C LEU A 5 44.65 -68.48 -14.00
N VAL A 6 43.55 -67.88 -13.55
CA VAL A 6 43.22 -67.59 -12.12
C VAL A 6 42.26 -66.40 -12.04
N PHE A 7 41.09 -66.68 -11.47
CA PHE A 7 40.18 -65.71 -10.84
C PHE A 7 40.84 -65.15 -9.58
N ALA A 8 40.97 -63.83 -9.45
CA ALA A 8 41.42 -63.18 -8.22
C ALA A 8 40.38 -62.16 -7.74
N ILE A 9 39.81 -62.48 -6.59
CA ILE A 9 39.10 -61.59 -5.68
C ILE A 9 40.12 -60.60 -5.11
N ILE A 10 39.85 -59.30 -5.21
CA ILE A 10 40.52 -58.28 -4.39
C ILE A 10 39.43 -57.52 -3.63
N LEU A 11 39.35 -57.81 -2.33
CA LEU A 11 38.81 -56.92 -1.32
C LEU A 11 39.62 -55.62 -1.33
N ILE A 12 38.96 -54.49 -1.55
CA ILE A 12 39.45 -53.21 -1.03
C ILE A 12 38.53 -52.83 0.12
N ILE A 13 39.07 -53.01 1.32
CA ILE A 13 38.55 -52.51 2.58
C ILE A 13 38.71 -50.99 2.54
N PHE A 14 37.60 -50.27 2.43
CA PHE A 14 37.55 -48.87 2.86
C PHE A 14 37.02 -48.81 4.30
N PRO A 15 37.58 -47.95 5.17
CA PRO A 15 37.21 -47.91 6.57
C PRO A 15 35.75 -47.54 6.72
N ASN A 16 35.02 -48.32 7.51
CA ASN A 16 33.78 -47.91 8.15
C ASN A 16 34.06 -46.71 9.07
N ASN A 17 34.03 -45.51 8.50
CA ASN A 17 33.56 -44.33 9.19
C ASN A 17 32.23 -43.95 8.53
N PHE A 18 31.18 -44.73 8.84
CA PHE A 18 29.83 -44.21 8.78
C PHE A 18 29.75 -43.08 9.81
N SER A 19 30.07 -41.86 9.40
CA SER A 19 29.41 -40.72 10.02
C SER A 19 27.92 -40.93 9.76
N VAL A 20 27.13 -41.00 10.83
CA VAL A 20 25.68 -41.03 10.79
C VAL A 20 25.23 -39.80 9.98
N GLY A 21 24.96 -40.00 8.70
CA GLY A 21 24.59 -38.93 7.79
C GLY A 21 23.17 -38.48 8.12
N HIS A 22 23.05 -37.30 8.71
CA HIS A 22 21.80 -36.57 8.85
C HIS A 22 21.22 -36.31 7.46
N THR A 23 20.15 -37.02 7.07
CA THR A 23 19.44 -36.76 5.81
C THR A 23 18.24 -35.86 6.07
N GLU A 24 18.55 -34.60 6.37
CA GLU A 24 17.62 -33.47 6.36
C GLU A 24 17.19 -33.16 4.91
N ASN A 25 16.18 -32.28 4.72
CA ASN A 25 15.80 -31.84 3.37
C ASN A 25 17.02 -31.23 2.64
N ARG A 26 17.22 -31.60 1.38
CA ARG A 26 18.46 -31.30 0.61
C ARG A 26 18.31 -30.23 -0.46
N GLU A 27 17.09 -29.87 -0.82
CA GLU A 27 16.81 -28.88 -1.86
C GLU A 27 15.51 -28.13 -1.54
N ALA A 28 15.48 -26.82 -1.83
CA ALA A 28 14.27 -26.02 -1.73
C ALA A 28 13.39 -26.24 -2.97
N PHE A 29 12.08 -26.22 -2.78
CA PHE A 29 11.11 -26.45 -3.84
C PHE A 29 10.29 -25.20 -4.12
N THR A 30 9.99 -24.93 -5.39
CA THR A 30 8.89 -24.02 -5.71
C THR A 30 7.59 -24.66 -5.24
N VAL A 31 6.80 -23.96 -4.44
CA VAL A 31 5.54 -24.48 -3.89
C VAL A 31 4.39 -23.55 -4.25
N ILE A 32 3.26 -24.14 -4.65
CA ILE A 32 2.00 -23.44 -4.86
C ILE A 32 0.96 -24.08 -3.94
N VAL A 33 0.37 -23.28 -3.06
CA VAL A 33 -0.62 -23.73 -2.09
C VAL A 33 -1.97 -23.09 -2.35
N SER A 34 -3.05 -23.81 -2.05
CA SER A 34 -4.42 -23.30 -2.18
C SER A 34 -4.68 -22.17 -1.17
N ASP A 35 -5.41 -21.14 -1.60
CA ASP A 35 -5.91 -20.06 -0.73
C ASP A 35 -7.03 -20.52 0.24
N GLU A 36 -7.58 -21.72 0.02
CA GLU A 36 -8.66 -22.32 0.82
C GLU A 36 -8.30 -22.59 2.29
N ASN A 37 -7.01 -22.80 2.59
CA ASN A 37 -6.56 -23.07 3.95
C ASN A 37 -5.26 -22.32 4.29
N PRO A 38 -5.29 -21.37 5.24
CA PRO A 38 -4.14 -20.53 5.54
C PRO A 38 -2.95 -21.32 6.13
N PHE A 39 -3.18 -22.50 6.73
CA PHE A 39 -2.10 -23.33 7.25
C PHE A 39 -1.19 -23.89 6.17
N TYR A 40 -1.65 -24.00 4.92
CA TYR A 40 -0.82 -24.57 3.85
C TYR A 40 0.47 -23.78 3.62
N ALA A 41 0.41 -22.45 3.68
CA ALA A 41 1.61 -21.62 3.55
C ALA A 41 2.60 -21.84 4.72
N LEU A 42 2.10 -22.03 5.94
CA LEU A 42 2.92 -22.31 7.12
C LEU A 42 3.69 -23.63 6.94
N ILE A 43 2.99 -24.72 6.61
CA ILE A 43 3.63 -26.03 6.43
C ILE A 43 4.54 -26.11 5.18
N ALA A 44 4.27 -25.29 4.16
CA ALA A 44 5.09 -25.19 2.96
C ALA A 44 6.35 -24.33 3.16
N THR A 45 6.36 -23.41 4.13
CA THR A 45 7.47 -22.47 4.33
C THR A 45 8.81 -23.20 4.49
N PRO A 46 8.98 -24.23 5.34
CA PRO A 46 10.29 -24.90 5.52
C PRO A 46 10.77 -25.74 4.32
N ILE A 47 9.93 -26.01 3.32
CA ILE A 47 10.38 -26.65 2.07
C ILE A 47 10.68 -25.63 0.97
N ALA A 48 10.05 -24.45 1.03
CA ALA A 48 10.33 -23.34 0.12
C ALA A 48 11.57 -22.56 0.55
N ILE A 49 11.83 -22.47 1.86
CA ILE A 49 13.00 -21.82 2.43
C ILE A 49 13.52 -22.57 3.65
N PHE A 50 14.82 -22.87 3.69
CA PHE A 50 15.46 -23.42 4.88
C PHE A 50 16.96 -23.12 4.93
N TYR A 51 17.56 -23.45 6.08
CA TYR A 51 18.98 -23.24 6.34
C TYR A 51 19.69 -24.54 6.73
N ASP A 52 20.80 -24.82 6.07
CA ASP A 52 21.85 -25.71 6.59
C ASP A 52 23.00 -24.85 7.16
N LYS A 53 23.99 -24.51 6.31
CA LYS A 53 24.98 -23.44 6.44
C LYS A 53 24.66 -22.23 5.57
N ASN A 54 23.98 -22.46 4.45
CA ASN A 54 23.51 -21.43 3.51
C ASN A 54 21.99 -21.39 3.51
N ILE A 55 21.44 -20.32 2.95
CA ILE A 55 20.01 -20.24 2.65
C ILE A 55 19.73 -21.04 1.37
N HIS A 56 18.71 -21.88 1.41
CA HIS A 56 18.07 -22.48 0.24
C HIS A 56 16.71 -21.83 0.09
N VAL A 57 16.40 -21.23 -1.06
CA VAL A 57 15.15 -20.47 -1.25
C VAL A 57 14.57 -20.71 -2.64
N LYS A 58 13.27 -20.94 -2.70
CA LYS A 58 12.43 -21.04 -3.89
C LYS A 58 11.08 -20.36 -3.65
N PRO A 59 10.34 -19.98 -4.70
CA PRO A 59 9.06 -19.29 -4.55
C PRO A 59 8.03 -20.10 -3.76
N LEU A 60 7.32 -19.43 -2.86
CA LEU A 60 6.10 -19.89 -2.22
C LEU A 60 4.94 -19.00 -2.68
N LEU A 61 3.99 -19.59 -3.41
CA LEU A 61 2.83 -18.90 -3.94
C LEU A 61 1.55 -19.43 -3.28
N VAL A 62 0.62 -18.53 -3.00
CA VAL A 62 -0.76 -18.84 -2.62
C VAL A 62 -1.65 -18.58 -3.83
N GLU A 63 -2.54 -19.49 -4.16
CA GLU A 63 -3.31 -19.43 -5.39
C GLU A 63 -4.71 -19.99 -5.20
N ASN A 64 -5.70 -19.27 -5.73
CA ASN A 64 -7.01 -19.83 -5.97
C ASN A 64 -6.99 -20.61 -7.29
N PHE A 65 -6.95 -21.95 -7.22
CA PHE A 65 -6.83 -22.78 -8.43
C PHE A 65 -8.03 -22.68 -9.39
N SER A 66 -9.18 -22.16 -8.94
CA SER A 66 -10.36 -21.96 -9.78
C SER A 66 -10.39 -20.59 -10.46
N ASN A 67 -9.78 -19.58 -9.83
CA ASN A 67 -9.68 -18.22 -10.34
C ASN A 67 -8.35 -17.58 -9.90
N PRO A 68 -7.21 -17.99 -10.49
CA PRO A 68 -5.91 -17.48 -10.08
C PRO A 68 -5.79 -15.98 -10.27
N SER A 69 -5.20 -15.28 -9.29
CA SER A 69 -4.89 -13.86 -9.45
C SER A 69 -3.96 -13.62 -10.64
N THR A 70 -4.19 -12.54 -11.40
CA THR A 70 -3.29 -12.15 -12.50
C THR A 70 -1.88 -11.83 -12.02
N ALA A 71 -1.71 -11.43 -10.75
CA ALA A 71 -0.40 -11.20 -10.15
C ALA A 71 0.43 -12.50 -10.05
N ILE A 72 -0.23 -13.62 -9.75
CA ILE A 72 0.38 -14.96 -9.69
C ILE A 72 0.79 -15.40 -11.10
N GLU A 73 -0.12 -15.30 -12.06
CA GLU A 73 0.15 -15.68 -13.45
C GLU A 73 1.30 -14.85 -14.05
N ARG A 74 1.34 -13.55 -13.75
CA ARG A 74 2.44 -12.68 -14.17
C ARG A 74 3.77 -13.09 -13.55
N PHE A 75 3.80 -13.41 -12.25
CA PHE A 75 5.01 -13.91 -11.61
C PHE A 75 5.48 -15.22 -12.24
N LYS A 76 4.59 -16.19 -12.47
CA LYS A 76 4.92 -17.47 -13.12
C LYS A 76 5.57 -17.26 -14.49
N LYS A 77 5.03 -16.33 -15.29
CA LYS A 77 5.55 -15.93 -16.62
C LYS A 77 6.95 -15.31 -16.54
N LEU A 78 7.16 -14.36 -15.63
CA LEU A 78 8.45 -13.65 -15.47
C LEU A 78 9.54 -14.57 -14.90
N TYR A 79 9.20 -15.33 -13.87
CA TYR A 79 10.14 -16.21 -13.17
C TYR A 79 10.42 -17.50 -13.96
N GLY A 80 9.43 -18.03 -14.68
CA GLY A 80 9.52 -19.34 -15.35
C GLY A 80 9.35 -20.47 -14.35
N VAL A 81 8.18 -20.55 -13.69
CA VAL A 81 7.89 -21.59 -12.71
C VAL A 81 7.72 -22.95 -13.40
N GLU A 82 8.54 -23.92 -13.02
CA GLU A 82 8.50 -25.31 -13.49
C GLU A 82 8.53 -26.28 -12.31
N ASN A 83 7.88 -27.44 -12.46
CA ASN A 83 7.91 -28.56 -11.49
C ASN A 83 7.56 -28.17 -10.04
N ALA A 84 6.60 -27.26 -9.85
CA ALA A 84 6.19 -26.83 -8.52
C ALA A 84 5.48 -27.95 -7.73
N VAL A 85 5.74 -28.01 -6.43
CA VAL A 85 4.96 -28.83 -5.49
C VAL A 85 3.62 -28.15 -5.27
N ILE A 86 2.52 -28.85 -5.58
CA ILE A 86 1.16 -28.32 -5.46
C ILE A 86 0.47 -28.90 -4.22
N ILE A 87 -0.16 -28.03 -3.44
CA ILE A 87 -0.94 -28.41 -2.25
C ILE A 87 -2.34 -27.79 -2.38
N SER A 88 -3.31 -28.62 -2.75
CA SER A 88 -4.72 -28.23 -2.86
C SER A 88 -5.63 -29.40 -2.57
N ASN A 89 -6.88 -29.13 -2.20
CA ASN A 89 -7.93 -30.14 -2.00
C ASN A 89 -7.54 -31.28 -1.05
N LYS A 90 -6.77 -30.99 0.01
CA LYS A 90 -6.36 -31.98 1.03
C LYS A 90 -6.87 -31.57 2.40
N ASP A 91 -7.19 -32.55 3.25
CA ASP A 91 -7.25 -32.22 4.67
C ASP A 91 -5.88 -31.69 5.14
N VAL A 92 -5.87 -30.71 6.04
CA VAL A 92 -4.63 -30.04 6.45
C VAL A 92 -3.66 -31.01 7.16
N VAL A 93 -4.18 -32.01 7.84
CA VAL A 93 -3.39 -33.07 8.48
C VAL A 93 -2.67 -33.88 7.41
N ASP A 94 -3.42 -34.37 6.41
CA ASP A 94 -2.88 -35.13 5.28
C ASP A 94 -1.88 -34.30 4.46
N ALA A 95 -2.14 -33.01 4.26
CA ALA A 95 -1.24 -32.09 3.58
C ALA A 95 0.10 -31.98 4.34
N SER A 96 0.06 -31.84 5.66
CA SER A 96 1.28 -31.76 6.47
C SER A 96 2.07 -33.07 6.49
N ILE A 97 1.38 -34.23 6.53
CA ILE A 97 2.02 -35.55 6.38
C ILE A 97 2.66 -35.69 5.00
N TYR A 98 1.96 -35.26 3.93
CA TYR A 98 2.48 -35.30 2.56
C TYR A 98 3.76 -34.48 2.41
N ILE A 99 3.76 -33.22 2.87
CA ILE A 99 4.94 -32.35 2.82
C ILE A 99 6.09 -32.93 3.65
N SER A 100 5.79 -33.52 4.81
CA SER A 100 6.83 -34.09 5.67
C SER A 100 7.66 -35.20 4.99
N LYS A 101 7.18 -35.77 3.88
CA LYS A 101 7.91 -36.78 3.09
C LYS A 101 9.14 -36.23 2.38
N MET A 102 9.27 -34.90 2.28
CA MET A 102 10.50 -34.25 1.78
C MET A 102 11.67 -34.45 2.73
N TRP A 103 11.41 -34.76 4.01
CA TRP A 103 12.43 -35.19 4.97
C TRP A 103 12.52 -36.71 5.03
N GLN A 104 13.74 -37.23 4.87
CA GLN A 104 14.04 -38.64 5.14
C GLN A 104 14.18 -38.90 6.64
N LYS A 105 14.80 -37.96 7.36
CA LYS A 105 14.96 -37.99 8.81
C LYS A 105 14.85 -36.56 9.36
N SER A 106 14.24 -36.40 10.53
CA SER A 106 14.28 -35.16 11.30
C SER A 106 14.20 -35.51 12.79
N GLU A 107 15.16 -35.03 13.58
CA GLU A 107 15.15 -35.29 15.03
C GLU A 107 14.19 -34.36 15.78
N GLU A 108 13.68 -33.34 15.08
CA GLU A 108 12.80 -32.33 15.63
C GLU A 108 11.62 -32.03 14.69
N ALA A 109 10.50 -31.56 15.23
CA ALA A 109 9.35 -31.13 14.45
C ALA A 109 8.55 -30.04 15.20
N ILE A 110 7.80 -29.24 14.45
CA ILE A 110 6.80 -28.32 15.01
C ILE A 110 5.42 -28.97 14.86
N ILE A 111 4.61 -28.90 15.91
CA ILE A 111 3.25 -29.41 15.93
C ILE A 111 2.31 -28.26 16.27
N ILE A 112 1.39 -28.00 15.37
CA ILE A 112 0.41 -26.92 15.47
C ILE A 112 -0.98 -27.53 15.55
N LYS A 113 -1.77 -27.10 16.53
CA LYS A 113 -3.18 -27.47 16.61
C LYS A 113 -3.97 -26.83 15.46
N ASN A 114 -4.87 -27.58 14.85
CA ASN A 114 -5.74 -27.10 13.78
C ASN A 114 -6.92 -26.27 14.31
N ASP A 115 -6.62 -25.14 14.93
CA ASP A 115 -7.60 -24.15 15.40
C ASP A 115 -7.01 -22.72 15.33
N SER A 116 -7.79 -21.70 15.72
CA SER A 116 -7.37 -20.31 15.65
C SER A 116 -6.18 -19.98 16.55
N GLU A 117 -6.09 -20.60 17.73
CA GLU A 117 -4.98 -20.39 18.66
C GLU A 117 -3.71 -21.07 18.14
N GLY A 118 -3.83 -22.29 17.64
CA GLY A 118 -2.75 -22.99 16.95
C GLY A 118 -2.27 -22.20 15.73
N TYR A 119 -3.18 -21.62 14.92
CA TYR A 119 -2.79 -20.75 13.80
C TYR A 119 -2.00 -19.54 14.27
N LYS A 120 -2.49 -18.82 15.30
CA LYS A 120 -1.81 -17.64 15.89
C LYS A 120 -0.38 -17.96 16.31
N LEU A 121 -0.20 -19.02 17.10
CA LEU A 121 1.12 -19.45 17.57
C LEU A 121 1.98 -20.01 16.42
N GLY A 122 1.35 -20.71 15.48
CA GLY A 122 1.94 -21.26 14.27
C GLY A 122 2.58 -20.18 13.41
N VAL A 123 1.86 -19.10 13.11
CA VAL A 123 2.37 -17.93 12.37
C VAL A 123 3.63 -17.36 13.03
N ALA A 124 3.61 -17.21 14.36
CA ALA A 124 4.76 -16.67 15.10
C ALA A 124 6.00 -17.58 15.06
N ILE A 125 5.83 -18.91 15.10
CA ILE A 125 6.95 -19.86 15.18
C ILE A 125 7.43 -20.39 13.83
N THR A 126 6.66 -20.22 12.75
CA THR A 126 6.91 -20.90 11.45
C THR A 126 8.35 -20.76 10.95
N CYS A 127 8.99 -19.59 11.16
CA CYS A 127 10.38 -19.39 10.75
C CYS A 127 11.37 -20.37 11.39
N LEU A 128 11.09 -20.87 12.60
CA LEU A 128 11.90 -21.89 13.26
C LEU A 128 12.02 -23.16 12.41
N GLY A 129 10.93 -23.52 11.72
CA GLY A 129 10.90 -24.64 10.77
C GLY A 129 11.98 -24.47 9.69
N SER A 130 12.03 -23.29 9.07
CA SER A 130 13.04 -22.92 8.08
C SER A 130 14.45 -22.90 8.67
N TYR A 131 14.63 -22.27 9.83
CA TYR A 131 15.95 -22.09 10.43
C TYR A 131 16.57 -23.38 10.96
N LYS A 132 15.75 -24.35 11.36
CA LYS A 132 16.20 -25.67 11.82
C LYS A 132 16.10 -26.75 10.74
N ASN A 133 15.53 -26.43 9.57
CA ASN A 133 15.21 -27.38 8.52
C ASN A 133 14.37 -28.57 9.04
N ILE A 134 13.27 -28.27 9.72
CA ILE A 134 12.38 -29.27 10.34
C ILE A 134 10.95 -29.19 9.80
N PRO A 135 10.23 -30.32 9.73
CA PRO A 135 8.84 -30.33 9.27
C PRO A 135 7.89 -29.69 10.29
N ILE A 136 6.80 -29.12 9.75
CA ILE A 136 5.67 -28.59 10.51
C ILE A 136 4.47 -29.49 10.25
N PHE A 137 3.84 -29.95 11.33
CA PHE A 137 2.60 -30.72 11.29
C PHE A 137 1.45 -29.90 11.83
N VAL A 138 0.30 -29.98 11.17
CA VAL A 138 -0.96 -29.39 11.64
C VAL A 138 -1.90 -30.54 11.93
N VAL A 139 -2.47 -30.59 13.13
CA VAL A 139 -3.20 -31.75 13.64
C VAL A 139 -4.33 -31.35 14.58
N ASN A 140 -5.34 -32.20 14.67
CA ASN A 140 -6.33 -32.13 15.73
C ASN A 140 -5.85 -32.90 16.96
N LYS A 141 -5.15 -34.03 16.75
CA LYS A 141 -4.63 -34.94 17.78
C LYS A 141 -3.30 -35.55 17.37
N ILE A 142 -2.45 -35.83 18.34
CA ILE A 142 -1.08 -36.33 18.08
C ILE A 142 -1.07 -37.71 17.40
N GLU A 143 -2.10 -38.53 17.64
CA GLU A 143 -2.26 -39.86 17.06
C GLU A 143 -2.27 -39.84 15.52
N GLU A 144 -2.75 -38.76 14.91
CA GLU A 144 -2.87 -38.62 13.46
C GLU A 144 -1.50 -38.63 12.75
N ILE A 145 -0.43 -38.23 13.45
CA ILE A 145 0.93 -38.11 12.90
C ILE A 145 1.96 -38.99 13.60
N LYS A 146 1.56 -39.75 14.63
CA LYS A 146 2.48 -40.50 15.50
C LYS A 146 3.38 -41.48 14.76
N GLU A 147 2.84 -42.18 13.76
CA GLU A 147 3.61 -43.09 12.91
C GLU A 147 4.66 -42.33 12.12
N ARG A 148 4.28 -41.20 11.50
CA ARG A 148 5.18 -40.38 10.71
C ARG A 148 6.31 -39.75 11.54
N LEU A 149 6.01 -39.28 12.75
CA LEU A 149 7.01 -38.77 13.70
C LEU A 149 8.04 -39.87 14.05
N LYS A 150 7.58 -41.11 14.23
CA LYS A 150 8.44 -42.27 14.50
C LYS A 150 9.32 -42.62 13.29
N GLU A 151 8.75 -42.61 12.08
CA GLU A 151 9.50 -42.85 10.83
C GLU A 151 10.62 -41.82 10.62
N LEU A 152 10.34 -40.54 10.90
CA LEU A 152 11.31 -39.46 10.82
C LEU A 152 12.39 -39.53 11.90
N GLY A 153 12.16 -40.29 12.97
CA GLY A 153 13.05 -40.37 14.12
C GLY A 153 13.02 -39.10 14.98
N VAL A 154 11.87 -38.44 15.06
CA VAL A 154 11.67 -37.25 15.89
C VAL A 154 11.89 -37.61 17.36
N LYS A 155 12.66 -36.79 18.07
CA LYS A 155 12.94 -36.91 19.51
C LYS A 155 12.41 -35.73 20.29
N ARG A 156 12.31 -34.56 19.65
CA ARG A 156 11.83 -33.33 20.28
C ARG A 156 10.78 -32.63 19.44
N THR A 157 9.77 -32.04 20.08
CA THR A 157 8.73 -31.26 19.41
C THR A 157 8.50 -29.88 20.00
N TYR A 158 8.17 -28.92 19.14
CA TYR A 158 7.72 -27.58 19.53
C TYR A 158 6.21 -27.51 19.34
N ILE A 159 5.47 -27.28 20.42
CA ILE A 159 4.00 -27.41 20.45
C ILE A 159 3.35 -26.04 20.46
N CYS A 160 2.40 -25.84 19.54
CA CYS A 160 1.60 -24.63 19.39
C CYS A 160 0.12 -24.98 19.53
N GLY A 161 -0.51 -24.48 20.60
CA GLY A 161 -1.90 -24.76 20.95
C GLY A 161 -2.06 -25.92 21.93
N ASP A 162 -3.30 -26.16 22.33
CA ASP A 162 -3.62 -27.17 23.35
C ASP A 162 -3.70 -28.58 22.76
N ILE A 163 -2.54 -29.18 22.55
CA ILE A 163 -2.36 -30.54 22.04
C ILE A 163 -1.18 -31.25 22.75
N ASP A 164 -1.22 -32.57 22.80
CA ASP A 164 -0.16 -33.39 23.37
C ASP A 164 1.13 -33.31 22.54
N GLY A 165 2.28 -33.32 23.22
CA GLY A 165 3.60 -33.38 22.60
C GLY A 165 4.09 -34.79 22.28
N TYR A 166 5.20 -34.89 21.54
CA TYR A 166 5.84 -36.15 21.20
C TYR A 166 7.34 -36.12 21.53
N GLY A 167 7.81 -37.09 22.33
CA GLY A 167 9.18 -37.10 22.84
C GLY A 167 9.41 -36.00 23.87
N ASP A 168 10.60 -35.39 23.87
CA ASP A 168 10.85 -34.16 24.63
C ASP A 168 10.09 -33.01 23.98
N PHE A 169 9.50 -32.08 24.73
CA PHE A 169 8.79 -30.98 24.09
C PHE A 169 8.94 -29.64 24.79
N ILE A 170 8.78 -28.59 23.98
CA ILE A 170 8.61 -27.21 24.44
C ILE A 170 7.22 -26.79 23.97
N LYS A 171 6.32 -26.52 24.92
CA LYS A 171 4.99 -25.99 24.64
C LYS A 171 5.02 -24.47 24.77
N PHE A 172 4.47 -23.79 23.77
CA PHE A 172 4.29 -22.34 23.78
C PHE A 172 2.84 -22.00 24.10
N GLU A 173 2.67 -21.15 25.10
CA GLU A 173 1.35 -20.67 25.56
C GLU A 173 1.05 -19.26 25.02
N SER A 174 2.03 -18.58 24.39
CA SER A 174 1.87 -17.23 23.86
C SER A 174 2.86 -16.90 22.75
N THR A 175 2.52 -15.93 21.90
CA THR A 175 3.42 -15.40 20.86
C THR A 175 4.60 -14.63 21.45
N GLU A 176 4.45 -14.03 22.64
CA GLU A 176 5.55 -13.41 23.40
C GLU A 176 6.61 -14.43 23.79
N GLY A 177 6.22 -15.59 24.34
CA GLY A 177 7.15 -16.67 24.68
C GLY A 177 7.87 -17.24 23.44
N ILE A 178 7.19 -17.27 22.29
CA ILE A 178 7.82 -17.62 21.01
C ILE A 178 8.86 -16.56 20.62
N ASN A 179 8.52 -15.27 20.69
CA ASN A 179 9.45 -14.19 20.36
C ASN A 179 10.71 -14.21 21.23
N GLU A 180 10.59 -14.39 22.54
CA GLU A 180 11.74 -14.52 23.44
C GLU A 180 12.64 -15.71 23.07
N PHE A 181 12.03 -16.86 22.78
CA PHE A 181 12.75 -18.04 22.31
C PHE A 181 13.47 -17.78 20.98
N MET A 182 12.78 -17.17 20.01
CA MET A 182 13.30 -16.87 18.68
C MET A 182 14.45 -15.85 18.74
N ILE A 183 14.35 -14.81 19.56
CA ILE A 183 15.43 -13.82 19.72
C ILE A 183 16.71 -14.50 20.22
N LYS A 184 16.60 -15.34 21.24
CA LYS A 184 17.76 -16.08 21.77
C LYS A 184 18.34 -17.00 20.71
N PHE A 185 17.49 -17.77 20.03
CA PHE A 185 17.90 -18.71 18.99
C PHE A 185 18.58 -18.02 17.81
N LEU A 186 18.04 -16.91 17.30
CA LEU A 186 18.61 -16.20 16.16
C LEU A 186 19.90 -15.47 16.50
N LYS A 187 20.03 -14.90 17.71
CA LYS A 187 21.30 -14.35 18.18
C LYS A 187 22.39 -15.43 18.23
N GLU A 188 22.05 -16.64 18.67
CA GLU A 188 22.99 -17.77 18.68
C GLU A 188 23.33 -18.26 17.26
N LYS A 189 22.33 -18.37 16.38
CA LYS A 189 22.50 -18.93 15.03
C LYS A 189 23.12 -17.95 14.01
N PHE A 190 22.70 -16.69 14.04
CA PHE A 190 23.03 -15.69 13.02
C PHE A 190 23.79 -14.47 13.56
N GLY A 191 23.86 -14.28 14.89
CA GLY A 191 24.56 -13.18 15.54
C GLY A 191 23.77 -11.86 15.61
N GLU A 192 22.81 -11.64 14.70
CA GLU A 192 22.00 -10.43 14.64
C GLU A 192 20.57 -10.72 14.14
N ILE A 193 19.66 -9.79 14.40
CA ILE A 193 18.28 -9.80 13.91
C ILE A 193 18.03 -8.43 13.30
N LYS A 194 17.76 -8.40 11.99
CA LYS A 194 17.60 -7.16 11.21
C LYS A 194 16.23 -7.02 10.56
N TYR A 195 15.29 -7.90 10.88
CA TYR A 195 13.96 -7.89 10.28
C TYR A 195 12.89 -8.35 11.26
N ILE A 196 11.78 -7.61 11.30
CA ILE A 196 10.57 -7.94 12.06
C ILE A 196 9.39 -7.90 11.10
N ALA A 197 8.65 -9.01 10.99
CA ALA A 197 7.38 -9.07 10.30
C ALA A 197 6.24 -8.91 11.32
N ILE A 198 5.52 -7.78 11.29
CA ILE A 198 4.33 -7.54 12.09
C ILE A 198 3.12 -8.07 11.34
N THR A 199 2.26 -8.86 11.99
CA THR A 199 1.05 -9.38 11.36
C THR A 199 -0.05 -9.66 12.37
N ASN A 200 -1.30 -9.76 11.91
CA ASN A 200 -2.43 -10.13 12.74
C ASN A 200 -3.06 -11.45 12.25
N PRO A 201 -2.93 -12.55 13.02
CA PRO A 201 -3.46 -13.86 12.62
C PRO A 201 -4.99 -13.98 12.52
N ILE A 202 -5.77 -12.99 12.96
CA ILE A 202 -7.24 -13.04 12.81
C ILE A 202 -7.72 -12.69 11.39
N ASP A 203 -6.80 -12.30 10.50
CA ASP A 203 -7.03 -11.93 9.10
C ASP A 203 -7.46 -13.09 8.19
N VAL A 204 -7.56 -14.30 8.73
CA VAL A 204 -8.10 -15.48 8.03
C VAL A 204 -9.62 -15.61 8.21
N GLY A 205 -10.19 -14.92 9.21
CA GLY A 205 -11.62 -15.00 9.51
C GLY A 205 -12.42 -13.94 8.77
N ASN A 206 -13.52 -14.33 8.12
CA ASN A 206 -14.53 -13.38 7.63
C ASN A 206 -15.55 -13.05 8.74
N ALA A 207 -16.32 -11.97 8.56
CA ALA A 207 -17.54 -11.75 9.34
C ALA A 207 -18.65 -12.66 8.82
N LYS A 208 -19.48 -13.20 9.71
CA LYS A 208 -20.61 -14.04 9.34
C LYS A 208 -21.83 -13.17 9.10
N VAL A 209 -22.39 -13.23 7.88
CA VAL A 209 -23.66 -12.58 7.56
C VAL A 209 -24.80 -13.29 8.30
N ILE A 210 -25.52 -12.55 9.12
CA ILE A 210 -26.66 -13.01 9.92
C ILE A 210 -27.95 -12.77 9.12
N GLU A 211 -28.13 -11.54 8.65
CA GLU A 211 -29.31 -11.07 7.91
C GLU A 211 -28.85 -10.14 6.78
N LYS A 212 -29.64 -10.07 5.71
CA LYS A 212 -29.35 -9.26 4.53
C LYS A 212 -30.61 -8.61 3.99
N ILE A 213 -30.50 -7.35 3.61
CA ILE A 213 -31.52 -6.60 2.88
C ILE A 213 -30.89 -6.03 1.62
N GLU A 214 -31.67 -5.98 0.54
CA GLU A 214 -31.23 -5.56 -0.77
C GLU A 214 -32.12 -4.44 -1.31
N TYR A 215 -31.50 -3.44 -1.94
CA TYR A 215 -32.14 -2.36 -2.68
C TYR A 215 -31.59 -2.33 -4.09
N ASN A 216 -32.48 -2.23 -5.07
CA ASN A 216 -32.12 -2.13 -6.48
C ASN A 216 -32.64 -0.82 -7.04
N PHE A 217 -31.75 -0.06 -7.65
CA PHE A 217 -32.03 1.20 -8.29
C PHE A 217 -31.54 1.15 -9.73
N SER A 218 -32.27 1.83 -10.59
CA SER A 218 -31.84 2.12 -11.96
C SER A 218 -32.29 3.53 -12.29
N GLY A 219 -31.60 4.17 -13.21
CA GLY A 219 -31.96 5.51 -13.59
C GLY A 219 -31.27 5.97 -14.86
N LYS A 220 -31.80 7.06 -15.40
CA LYS A 220 -31.24 7.78 -16.53
C LYS A 220 -31.01 9.22 -16.13
N ILE A 221 -29.78 9.71 -16.29
CA ILE A 221 -29.36 11.05 -15.87
C ILE A 221 -28.66 11.78 -17.02
N ASN A 222 -28.71 13.11 -17.02
CA ASN A 222 -27.95 13.90 -17.98
C ASN A 222 -26.45 13.78 -17.69
N SER A 223 -25.63 13.88 -18.74
CA SER A 223 -24.20 13.97 -18.54
C SER A 223 -23.80 15.30 -17.91
N GLY A 224 -22.94 15.23 -16.89
CA GLY A 224 -22.24 16.37 -16.31
C GLY A 224 -21.05 16.91 -17.12
N SER A 225 -20.77 16.41 -18.33
CA SER A 225 -19.65 16.92 -19.14
C SER A 225 -19.90 18.37 -19.61
N THR A 226 -18.95 19.26 -19.32
CA THR A 226 -19.02 20.68 -19.70
C THR A 226 -18.95 20.92 -21.21
N LEU A 227 -18.50 19.93 -22.01
CA LEU A 227 -18.54 19.98 -23.47
C LEU A 227 -19.98 20.08 -24.00
N HIS A 228 -20.96 19.66 -23.20
CA HIS A 228 -22.38 19.84 -23.49
C HIS A 228 -22.92 21.17 -22.98
N GLY A 229 -22.09 22.20 -22.72
CA GLY A 229 -22.47 23.44 -22.01
C GLY A 229 -23.79 24.11 -22.47
N PHE A 230 -24.15 24.02 -23.74
CA PHE A 230 -25.45 24.50 -24.25
C PHE A 230 -26.65 23.61 -23.88
N ASN A 231 -26.45 22.30 -23.69
CA ASN A 231 -27.45 21.40 -23.12
C ASN A 231 -27.60 21.63 -21.63
N ILE A 232 -26.52 21.77 -20.84
CA ILE A 232 -26.64 22.00 -19.38
C ILE A 232 -27.52 23.23 -19.08
N LEU A 233 -27.37 24.29 -19.88
CA LEU A 233 -28.21 25.49 -19.83
C LEU A 233 -29.68 25.26 -20.27
N LYS A 234 -29.96 24.25 -21.09
CA LYS A 234 -31.30 23.94 -21.65
C LYS A 234 -32.06 22.81 -20.93
N SER A 235 -31.38 21.77 -20.47
CA SER A 235 -31.95 20.58 -19.82
C SER A 235 -32.07 20.71 -18.30
N GLY A 236 -31.52 21.80 -17.72
CA GLY A 236 -31.40 21.98 -16.27
C GLY A 236 -30.27 21.15 -15.67
N PHE A 237 -29.91 21.44 -14.43
CA PHE A 237 -28.83 20.78 -13.67
C PHE A 237 -29.19 19.36 -13.18
N ASN A 238 -30.00 18.60 -13.93
CA ASN A 238 -30.42 17.24 -13.56
C ASN A 238 -29.39 16.19 -14.01
N TYR A 239 -28.15 16.32 -13.53
CA TYR A 239 -27.01 15.44 -13.82
C TYR A 239 -26.70 14.44 -12.68
N SER A 240 -27.50 14.45 -11.62
CA SER A 240 -27.40 13.52 -10.51
C SER A 240 -28.74 12.87 -10.20
N SER A 241 -28.70 11.67 -9.61
CA SER A 241 -29.87 10.99 -9.07
C SER A 241 -29.58 10.54 -7.64
N THR A 242 -30.45 10.92 -6.70
CA THR A 242 -30.32 10.55 -5.29
C THR A 242 -31.32 9.45 -4.94
N HIS A 243 -30.81 8.36 -4.37
CA HIS A 243 -31.59 7.23 -3.88
C HIS A 243 -31.51 7.17 -2.35
N ILE A 244 -32.60 6.77 -1.71
CA ILE A 244 -32.66 6.57 -0.27
C ILE A 244 -32.74 5.08 0.01
N PHE A 245 -31.92 4.60 0.94
CA PHE A 245 -31.98 3.23 1.44
C PHE A 245 -31.90 3.23 2.97
N LYS A 246 -32.40 2.18 3.60
CA LYS A 246 -32.44 2.08 5.07
C LYS A 246 -31.42 1.08 5.59
N VAL A 247 -30.69 1.49 6.63
CA VAL A 247 -29.90 0.60 7.48
C VAL A 247 -30.71 0.37 8.76
N PRO A 248 -31.26 -0.83 9.02
CA PRO A 248 -32.19 -1.03 10.14
C PRO A 248 -31.55 -1.60 11.41
N TYR A 249 -30.24 -1.81 11.42
CA TYR A 249 -29.55 -2.57 12.47
C TYR A 249 -28.91 -1.65 13.51
N ASN A 250 -29.07 -2.01 14.79
CA ASN A 250 -28.38 -1.39 15.93
C ASN A 250 -27.08 -2.15 16.29
N ASP A 251 -26.51 -2.85 15.32
CA ASP A 251 -25.29 -3.67 15.42
C ASP A 251 -24.37 -3.32 14.23
N PHE A 252 -23.37 -4.13 13.95
CA PHE A 252 -22.58 -4.05 12.73
C PHE A 252 -23.44 -4.30 11.48
N ALA A 253 -23.34 -3.37 10.52
CA ALA A 253 -23.95 -3.47 9.21
C ALA A 253 -22.93 -3.12 8.12
N ILE A 254 -22.61 -4.11 7.28
CA ILE A 254 -21.82 -3.88 6.06
C ILE A 254 -22.75 -3.31 5.00
N ILE A 255 -22.36 -2.19 4.40
CA ILE A 255 -23.02 -1.59 3.24
C ILE A 255 -22.15 -1.90 2.03
N ARG A 256 -22.66 -2.73 1.10
CA ARG A 256 -22.03 -3.02 -0.19
C ARG A 256 -22.81 -2.32 -1.28
N VAL A 257 -22.10 -1.65 -2.17
CA VAL A 257 -22.67 -0.99 -3.35
C VAL A 257 -22.03 -1.57 -4.59
N GLU A 258 -22.85 -2.03 -5.53
CA GLU A 258 -22.45 -2.33 -6.90
C GLU A 258 -23.10 -1.30 -7.81
N LEU A 259 -22.28 -0.50 -8.50
CA LEU A 259 -22.73 0.54 -9.44
C LEU A 259 -22.22 0.19 -10.83
N VAL A 260 -23.14 0.07 -11.79
CA VAL A 260 -22.85 -0.34 -13.16
C VAL A 260 -23.21 0.78 -14.12
N ASN A 261 -22.28 1.16 -14.99
CA ASN A 261 -22.53 2.03 -16.13
C ASN A 261 -23.08 1.20 -17.30
N ARG A 262 -24.36 1.35 -17.62
CA ARG A 262 -24.99 0.61 -18.73
C ARG A 262 -24.50 1.09 -20.10
N ASP A 263 -23.91 2.28 -20.15
CA ASP A 263 -23.35 2.91 -21.34
C ASP A 263 -21.80 2.87 -21.31
N SER A 264 -21.25 1.65 -21.29
CA SER A 264 -19.82 1.39 -21.13
C SER A 264 -19.00 1.47 -22.42
N GLU A 265 -19.62 1.51 -23.60
CA GLU A 265 -18.93 1.32 -24.89
C GLU A 265 -17.88 2.39 -25.21
N ASP A 266 -18.04 3.57 -24.61
CA ASP A 266 -17.25 4.78 -24.88
C ASP A 266 -16.26 5.08 -23.74
N VAL A 267 -16.27 4.30 -22.66
CA VAL A 267 -15.43 4.48 -21.46
C VAL A 267 -13.94 4.47 -21.81
N GLU A 268 -13.50 3.43 -22.51
CA GLU A 268 -12.09 3.30 -22.91
C GLU A 268 -11.66 4.45 -23.81
N LYS A 269 -12.57 4.97 -24.65
CA LYS A 269 -12.23 6.00 -25.65
C LYS A 269 -12.21 7.41 -25.07
N TRP A 270 -13.15 7.73 -24.19
CA TRP A 270 -13.41 9.10 -23.74
C TRP A 270 -13.19 9.34 -22.25
N GLY A 271 -13.04 8.26 -21.47
CA GLY A 271 -12.90 8.38 -20.02
C GLY A 271 -14.23 8.55 -19.29
N ASP A 272 -15.34 8.13 -19.91
CA ASP A 272 -16.67 8.15 -19.30
C ASP A 272 -16.65 7.39 -17.97
N ARG A 273 -17.46 7.85 -17.01
CA ARG A 273 -17.54 7.27 -15.67
C ARG A 273 -18.77 7.73 -14.91
N LEU A 274 -19.13 6.92 -13.93
CA LEU A 274 -20.08 7.29 -12.89
C LEU A 274 -19.32 7.64 -11.59
N PHE A 275 -19.89 8.55 -10.81
CA PHE A 275 -19.48 8.85 -9.44
C PHE A 275 -20.55 8.38 -8.48
N LEU A 276 -20.10 7.93 -7.30
CA LEU A 276 -20.93 7.51 -6.19
C LEU A 276 -20.61 8.39 -4.97
N HIS A 277 -21.62 9.05 -4.42
CA HIS A 277 -21.55 9.64 -3.09
C HIS A 277 -22.45 8.88 -2.12
N LEU A 278 -21.93 8.55 -0.94
CA LEU A 278 -22.74 8.01 0.15
C LEU A 278 -22.78 9.01 1.30
N SER A 279 -23.99 9.30 1.77
CA SER A 279 -24.22 10.16 2.94
C SER A 279 -24.94 9.40 4.03
N ALA A 280 -24.50 9.62 5.27
CA ALA A 280 -25.09 9.04 6.46
C ALA A 280 -26.38 9.77 6.87
N THR A 281 -26.99 9.34 7.97
CA THR A 281 -28.28 9.82 8.48
C THR A 281 -28.29 11.30 8.85
N ASP A 282 -27.12 11.86 9.16
CA ASP A 282 -26.88 13.27 9.45
C ASP A 282 -26.64 14.12 8.19
N ASN A 283 -26.74 13.52 7.00
CA ASN A 283 -26.40 14.09 5.70
C ASN A 283 -24.90 14.42 5.50
N ILE A 284 -24.01 13.90 6.35
CA ILE A 284 -22.57 13.99 6.11
C ILE A 284 -22.20 12.97 5.03
N THR A 285 -21.56 13.46 3.96
CA THR A 285 -21.00 12.60 2.92
C THR A 285 -19.66 12.04 3.37
N PHE A 286 -19.55 10.71 3.39
CA PHE A 286 -18.36 10.01 3.87
C PHE A 286 -17.70 9.14 2.79
N VAL A 287 -18.30 9.06 1.59
CA VAL A 287 -17.73 8.37 0.43
C VAL A 287 -17.81 9.26 -0.79
N TYR A 288 -16.70 9.31 -1.52
CA TYR A 288 -16.61 9.84 -2.88
C TYR A 288 -15.86 8.81 -3.72
N ALA A 289 -16.58 8.04 -4.54
CA ALA A 289 -16.01 6.98 -5.37
C ALA A 289 -16.41 7.13 -6.84
N SER A 290 -15.82 6.33 -7.72
CA SER A 290 -16.14 6.32 -9.14
C SER A 290 -15.93 4.95 -9.74
N THR A 291 -16.61 4.64 -10.85
CA THR A 291 -16.33 3.43 -11.66
C THR A 291 -14.89 3.39 -12.18
N ALA A 292 -14.20 4.54 -12.28
CA ALA A 292 -12.75 4.57 -12.51
C ALA A 292 -11.92 3.88 -11.40
N GLY A 293 -12.48 3.79 -10.19
CA GLY A 293 -11.93 3.08 -9.05
C GLY A 293 -12.40 1.63 -8.90
N GLY A 294 -13.15 1.09 -9.85
CA GLY A 294 -13.63 -0.29 -9.81
C GLY A 294 -12.88 -1.24 -10.73
N ILE A 295 -13.17 -2.54 -10.60
CA ILE A 295 -12.65 -3.58 -11.49
C ILE A 295 -13.65 -3.78 -12.65
N PRO A 296 -13.29 -3.42 -13.89
CA PRO A 296 -14.19 -3.55 -15.03
C PRO A 296 -14.25 -5.01 -15.51
N GLU A 297 -15.26 -5.32 -16.32
CA GLU A 297 -15.22 -6.51 -17.17
C GLU A 297 -14.54 -6.15 -18.50
N ILE A 298 -13.68 -7.04 -18.98
CA ILE A 298 -12.89 -6.86 -20.19
C ILE A 298 -13.09 -8.01 -21.17
N ASP A 299 -12.92 -7.73 -22.46
CA ASP A 299 -12.87 -8.76 -23.51
C ASP A 299 -11.47 -9.42 -23.61
N GLU A 300 -11.34 -10.40 -24.50
CA GLU A 300 -10.08 -11.11 -24.80
C GLU A 300 -8.94 -10.18 -25.29
N ASN A 301 -9.27 -8.96 -25.75
CA ASN A 301 -8.31 -7.96 -26.20
C ASN A 301 -7.98 -6.93 -25.10
N GLY A 302 -8.49 -7.12 -23.88
CA GLY A 302 -8.30 -6.21 -22.75
C GLY A 302 -9.12 -4.93 -22.83
N ARG A 303 -10.19 -4.89 -23.63
CA ARG A 303 -11.07 -3.71 -23.75
C ARG A 303 -12.20 -3.80 -22.75
N ILE A 304 -12.51 -2.68 -22.09
CA ILE A 304 -13.63 -2.57 -21.16
C ILE A 304 -14.96 -2.83 -21.89
N THR A 305 -15.68 -3.87 -21.46
CA THR A 305 -17.04 -4.20 -21.92
C THR A 305 -18.10 -3.79 -20.91
N LEU A 306 -17.75 -3.73 -19.62
CA LEU A 306 -18.63 -3.25 -18.55
C LEU A 306 -17.82 -2.46 -17.51
N ASP A 307 -18.12 -1.18 -17.38
CA ASP A 307 -17.56 -0.28 -16.37
C ASP A 307 -18.43 -0.34 -15.10
N LYS A 308 -17.82 -0.76 -14.00
CA LYS A 308 -18.52 -0.99 -12.73
C LYS A 308 -17.65 -0.63 -11.54
N LEU A 309 -18.31 -0.33 -10.42
CA LEU A 309 -17.72 -0.11 -9.11
C LEU A 309 -18.35 -1.07 -8.13
N THR A 310 -17.54 -1.84 -7.42
CA THR A 310 -17.92 -2.45 -6.15
C THR A 310 -17.27 -1.63 -5.04
N TYR A 311 -18.07 -1.18 -4.08
CA TYR A 311 -17.62 -0.44 -2.90
C TYR A 311 -18.19 -1.09 -1.63
N GLN A 312 -17.44 -1.06 -0.54
CA GLN A 312 -17.88 -1.57 0.76
C GLN A 312 -17.46 -0.62 1.88
N THR A 313 -18.34 -0.46 2.87
CA THR A 313 -18.00 0.06 4.20
C THR A 313 -18.77 -0.70 5.28
N CYS A 314 -18.48 -0.44 6.56
CA CYS A 314 -19.23 -0.97 7.68
C CYS A 314 -19.58 0.14 8.68
N VAL A 315 -20.79 0.07 9.22
CA VAL A 315 -21.29 0.98 10.26
C VAL A 315 -21.68 0.18 11.51
N TYR A 316 -21.56 0.79 12.67
CA TYR A 316 -21.98 0.22 13.95
C TYR A 316 -22.99 1.14 14.64
N ASN A 317 -24.09 0.56 15.14
CA ASN A 317 -25.13 1.26 15.91
C ASN A 317 -25.57 2.59 15.28
N SER A 318 -25.78 2.57 13.96
CA SER A 318 -26.12 3.75 13.16
C SER A 318 -27.28 3.46 12.21
N PRO A 319 -28.47 3.09 12.74
CA PRO A 319 -29.63 2.84 11.92
C PRO A 319 -30.21 4.15 11.36
N GLY A 320 -30.88 4.06 10.21
CA GLY A 320 -31.65 5.17 9.65
C GLY A 320 -31.66 5.19 8.13
N GLU A 321 -32.05 6.32 7.57
CA GLU A 321 -32.08 6.57 6.13
C GLU A 321 -30.73 7.14 5.65
N TYR A 322 -30.11 6.43 4.73
CA TYR A 322 -28.88 6.80 4.06
C TYR A 322 -29.19 7.23 2.63
N LYS A 323 -28.30 8.04 2.04
CA LYS A 323 -28.43 8.53 0.67
C LYS A 323 -27.29 8.02 -0.18
N ALA A 324 -27.64 7.55 -1.38
CA ALA A 324 -26.69 7.22 -2.44
C ALA A 324 -26.97 8.13 -3.64
N GLU A 325 -26.04 9.03 -3.95
CA GLU A 325 -26.10 9.89 -5.11
C GLU A 325 -25.22 9.34 -6.24
N VAL A 326 -25.79 9.22 -7.43
CA VAL A 326 -25.08 8.84 -8.65
C VAL A 326 -24.98 10.04 -9.57
N ILE A 327 -23.77 10.33 -10.05
CA ILE A 327 -23.50 11.40 -11.03
C ILE A 327 -22.81 10.78 -12.23
N GLY A 328 -23.22 11.14 -13.45
CA GLY A 328 -22.68 10.54 -14.66
C GLY A 328 -21.97 11.53 -15.58
N THR A 329 -20.81 11.12 -16.10
CA THR A 329 -20.06 11.88 -17.09
C THR A 329 -19.88 11.03 -18.35
N TRP A 330 -20.54 11.43 -19.44
CA TRP A 330 -20.42 10.85 -20.76
C TRP A 330 -20.08 11.94 -21.77
N ILE A 331 -19.00 11.75 -22.51
CA ILE A 331 -18.50 12.80 -23.41
C ILE A 331 -19.33 12.86 -24.69
N VAL A 332 -19.69 11.72 -25.26
CA VAL A 332 -20.44 11.64 -26.52
C VAL A 332 -21.95 11.68 -26.28
N LYS A 333 -22.40 10.99 -25.22
CA LYS A 333 -23.82 10.90 -24.88
C LYS A 333 -24.26 12.08 -24.02
N ARG A 334 -25.49 12.54 -24.25
CA ARG A 334 -26.11 13.64 -23.47
C ARG A 334 -26.76 13.14 -22.19
N GLU A 335 -27.15 11.87 -22.19
CA GLU A 335 -27.77 11.15 -21.09
C GLU A 335 -27.15 9.76 -21.05
N GLY A 336 -27.08 9.17 -19.86
CA GLY A 336 -26.69 7.77 -19.71
C GLY A 336 -27.48 7.08 -18.61
N GLU A 337 -27.44 5.75 -18.67
CA GLU A 337 -28.17 4.82 -17.83
C GLU A 337 -27.21 4.13 -16.86
N TYR A 338 -27.70 3.91 -15.65
CA TYR A 338 -26.95 3.18 -14.63
C TYR A 338 -27.87 2.22 -13.88
N GLU A 339 -27.23 1.23 -13.27
CA GLU A 339 -27.85 0.37 -12.27
C GLU A 339 -27.03 0.41 -10.99
N MET A 340 -27.71 0.42 -9.86
CA MET A 340 -27.07 0.40 -8.55
C MET A 340 -27.78 -0.60 -7.64
N LYS A 341 -27.01 -1.55 -7.13
CA LYS A 341 -27.44 -2.50 -6.11
C LYS A 341 -26.81 -2.11 -4.79
N ILE A 342 -27.62 -1.99 -3.73
CA ILE A 342 -27.13 -1.77 -2.37
C ILE A 342 -27.55 -2.96 -1.52
N GLU A 343 -26.58 -3.61 -0.90
CA GLU A 343 -26.80 -4.68 0.07
C GLU A 343 -26.40 -4.20 1.46
N VAL A 344 -27.30 -4.36 2.43
CA VAL A 344 -27.05 -4.08 3.83
C VAL A 344 -27.06 -5.41 4.58
N GLU A 345 -25.89 -5.82 5.05
CA GLU A 345 -25.66 -7.11 5.69
C GLU A 345 -25.39 -6.90 7.18
N ARG A 346 -26.26 -7.41 8.04
CA ARG A 346 -25.97 -7.49 9.47
C ARG A 346 -24.97 -8.61 9.71
N VAL A 347 -23.88 -8.30 10.40
CA VAL A 347 -22.79 -9.23 10.68
C VAL A 347 -22.56 -9.39 12.17
N ASP A 348 -21.85 -10.46 12.54
CA ASP A 348 -21.57 -10.80 13.94
C ASP A 348 -20.43 -10.01 14.57
N ARG A 349 -19.55 -9.40 13.77
CA ARG A 349 -18.38 -8.64 14.24
C ARG A 349 -17.91 -7.58 13.25
N GLY A 350 -17.20 -6.57 13.76
CA GLY A 350 -16.61 -5.49 12.97
C GLY A 350 -15.15 -5.70 12.56
N ASN A 351 -14.38 -6.50 13.31
CA ASN A 351 -12.94 -6.69 13.13
C ASN A 351 -12.59 -7.76 12.08
N PHE A 352 -13.10 -7.59 10.86
CA PHE A 352 -12.82 -8.46 9.73
C PHE A 352 -11.81 -7.81 8.76
N PRO A 353 -11.00 -8.63 8.06
CA PRO A 353 -9.96 -8.14 7.17
C PRO A 353 -10.56 -7.62 5.85
N LEU A 354 -9.96 -6.56 5.33
CA LEU A 354 -10.16 -6.08 3.96
C LEU A 354 -9.19 -6.78 2.98
N MET A 355 -8.02 -7.23 3.46
CA MET A 355 -7.06 -8.04 2.72
C MET A 355 -6.85 -9.37 3.47
N LYS A 356 -7.24 -10.48 2.86
CA LYS A 356 -7.41 -11.77 3.58
C LYS A 356 -6.13 -12.60 3.62
N SER A 357 -5.90 -13.24 4.77
CA SER A 357 -4.88 -14.30 4.97
C SER A 357 -3.43 -13.89 4.70
N LEU A 358 -3.10 -12.60 4.77
CA LEU A 358 -1.75 -12.08 4.57
C LEU A 358 -0.76 -12.65 5.61
N SER A 359 -1.23 -12.86 6.84
CA SER A 359 -0.43 -13.38 7.96
C SER A 359 0.22 -14.73 7.68
N SER A 360 -0.38 -15.53 6.80
CA SER A 360 0.13 -16.86 6.41
C SER A 360 1.51 -16.80 5.73
N LEU A 361 1.89 -15.63 5.20
CA LEU A 361 3.15 -15.40 4.49
C LEU A 361 4.24 -14.77 5.36
N ALA A 362 3.91 -14.34 6.59
CA ALA A 362 4.86 -13.66 7.47
C ALA A 362 6.08 -14.51 7.80
N GLY A 363 5.87 -15.82 8.01
CA GLY A 363 6.94 -16.78 8.26
C GLY A 363 7.93 -16.90 7.09
N TYR A 364 7.44 -16.86 5.86
CA TYR A 364 8.27 -17.01 4.66
C TYR A 364 9.18 -15.79 4.45
N VAL A 365 8.62 -14.58 4.48
CA VAL A 365 9.41 -13.35 4.29
C VAL A 365 10.37 -13.09 5.45
N ALA A 366 9.95 -13.34 6.70
CA ALA A 366 10.85 -13.23 7.84
C ALA A 366 12.00 -14.27 7.76
N SER A 367 11.72 -15.50 7.33
CA SER A 367 12.76 -16.52 7.12
C SER A 367 13.82 -16.09 6.11
N TYR A 368 13.42 -15.41 5.02
CA TYR A 368 14.33 -14.90 4.00
C TYR A 368 15.30 -13.86 4.56
N HIS A 369 14.79 -12.95 5.39
CA HIS A 369 15.57 -11.87 6.00
C HIS A 369 16.20 -12.23 7.35
N LYS A 370 16.16 -13.51 7.77
CA LYS A 370 16.65 -13.98 9.08
C LYS A 370 15.98 -13.24 10.25
N GLY A 371 14.72 -12.90 10.10
CA GLY A 371 13.91 -12.12 11.03
C GLY A 371 13.02 -12.95 11.96
N ILE A 372 12.20 -12.24 12.72
CA ILE A 372 11.15 -12.79 13.58
C ILE A 372 9.76 -12.35 13.10
N VAL A 373 8.73 -13.07 13.54
CA VAL A 373 7.32 -12.71 13.29
C VAL A 373 6.71 -12.21 14.59
N PHE A 374 6.37 -10.92 14.63
CA PHE A 374 5.62 -10.29 15.71
C PHE A 374 4.12 -10.38 15.41
N ALA A 375 3.49 -11.45 15.88
CA ALA A 375 2.08 -11.73 15.64
C ALA A 375 1.23 -11.61 16.92
N ASP A 376 0.12 -10.90 16.83
CA ASP A 376 -0.93 -10.86 17.85
C ASP A 376 -2.23 -10.28 17.26
N ASP A 377 -3.29 -10.17 18.07
CA ASP A 377 -4.45 -9.35 17.71
C ASP A 377 -4.13 -7.86 17.89
N PHE A 378 -3.91 -7.20 16.77
CA PHE A 378 -3.68 -5.76 16.67
C PHE A 378 -4.90 -5.00 16.15
N SER A 379 -6.02 -5.68 15.89
CA SER A 379 -7.14 -5.11 15.15
C SER A 379 -7.76 -3.91 15.86
N PHE A 380 -8.22 -2.94 15.08
CA PHE A 380 -8.93 -1.78 15.60
C PHE A 380 -10.11 -1.38 14.71
N VAL A 381 -11.31 -1.40 15.28
CA VAL A 381 -12.54 -0.85 14.70
C VAL A 381 -13.47 -0.30 15.78
N GLY A 382 -14.31 0.69 15.42
CA GLY A 382 -15.42 1.14 16.27
C GLY A 382 -16.43 0.01 16.49
N GLY A 383 -16.99 -0.08 17.70
CA GLY A 383 -17.92 -1.13 18.14
C GLY A 383 -17.25 -2.34 18.79
N GLU A 384 -16.04 -2.71 18.38
CA GLU A 384 -15.27 -3.81 18.99
C GLU A 384 -14.31 -3.29 20.06
N ASN A 385 -13.47 -2.32 19.69
CA ASN A 385 -12.42 -1.79 20.57
C ASN A 385 -12.91 -0.62 21.42
N VAL A 386 -13.92 0.11 20.94
CA VAL A 386 -14.54 1.25 21.62
C VAL A 386 -15.99 1.41 21.17
N ASP A 387 -16.92 1.65 22.10
CA ASP A 387 -18.35 1.76 21.82
C ASP A 387 -18.70 3.15 21.23
N ILE A 388 -18.33 3.38 19.97
CA ILE A 388 -18.59 4.61 19.21
C ILE A 388 -19.33 4.24 17.92
N SER A 389 -20.51 4.84 17.73
CA SER A 389 -21.36 4.60 16.56
C SER A 389 -20.88 5.33 15.30
N GLY A 390 -21.42 4.92 14.15
CA GLY A 390 -21.13 5.46 12.83
C GLY A 390 -20.26 4.51 11.99
N VAL A 391 -19.54 5.05 11.01
CA VAL A 391 -18.55 4.28 10.24
C VAL A 391 -17.47 3.77 11.19
N ILE A 392 -17.11 2.49 11.10
CA ILE A 392 -16.24 1.83 12.08
C ILE A 392 -14.74 2.13 11.89
N TYR A 393 -14.39 2.92 10.88
CA TYR A 393 -13.00 3.26 10.53
C TYR A 393 -12.69 4.72 10.88
N PRO A 394 -11.54 5.01 11.52
CA PRO A 394 -11.22 6.38 11.96
C PRO A 394 -11.12 7.40 10.82
N VAL A 395 -10.70 6.95 9.64
CA VAL A 395 -10.62 7.80 8.43
C VAL A 395 -11.90 8.57 8.12
N SER A 396 -13.07 8.01 8.42
CA SER A 396 -14.39 8.65 8.18
C SER A 396 -15.16 8.91 9.48
N ASN A 397 -14.51 8.75 10.65
CA ASN A 397 -15.12 8.94 11.96
C ASN A 397 -14.10 9.55 12.92
N GLU A 398 -14.12 10.88 13.05
CA GLU A 398 -13.18 11.66 13.87
C GLU A 398 -13.10 11.18 15.33
N LYS A 399 -14.21 10.66 15.87
CA LYS A 399 -14.30 10.20 17.26
C LYS A 399 -13.49 8.93 17.52
N LEU A 400 -13.15 8.19 16.47
CA LEU A 400 -12.32 6.99 16.57
C LEU A 400 -10.82 7.28 16.49
N VAL A 401 -10.41 8.49 16.09
CA VAL A 401 -8.99 8.85 15.88
C VAL A 401 -8.18 8.72 17.16
N GLU A 402 -8.59 9.38 18.25
CA GLU A 402 -7.88 9.33 19.53
C GLU A 402 -7.87 7.91 20.13
N PRO A 403 -9.00 7.17 20.21
CA PRO A 403 -8.99 5.77 20.63
C PRO A 403 -8.08 4.87 19.79
N CYS A 404 -8.05 5.06 18.46
CA CYS A 404 -7.17 4.32 17.55
C CYS A 404 -5.70 4.61 17.86
N ASN A 405 -5.33 5.89 17.98
CA ASN A 405 -3.97 6.29 18.31
C ASN A 405 -3.52 5.75 19.67
N ASN A 406 -4.39 5.78 20.68
CA ASN A 406 -4.12 5.17 21.99
C ASN A 406 -3.91 3.65 21.91
N HIS A 407 -4.64 2.97 21.02
CA HIS A 407 -4.44 1.54 20.75
C HIS A 407 -3.10 1.28 20.05
N VAL A 408 -2.78 2.08 19.02
CA VAL A 408 -1.51 1.99 18.29
C VAL A 408 -0.31 2.26 19.19
N LEU A 409 -0.39 3.22 20.11
CA LEU A 409 0.68 3.49 21.08
C LEU A 409 0.98 2.29 22.00
N LYS A 410 -0.04 1.49 22.36
CA LYS A 410 0.20 0.23 23.11
C LYS A 410 0.93 -0.81 22.26
N ILE A 411 0.66 -0.86 20.96
CA ILE A 411 1.40 -1.73 20.02
C ILE A 411 2.85 -1.23 19.92
N HIS A 412 3.04 0.08 19.79
CA HIS A 412 4.35 0.73 19.77
C HIS A 412 5.20 0.42 21.01
N GLU A 413 4.63 0.49 22.22
CA GLU A 413 5.31 0.12 23.47
C GLU A 413 5.81 -1.34 23.46
N ARG A 414 5.00 -2.25 22.91
CA ARG A 414 5.37 -3.67 22.75
C ARG A 414 6.47 -3.86 21.72
N ILE A 415 6.45 -3.11 20.62
CA ILE A 415 7.54 -3.10 19.63
C ILE A 415 8.83 -2.59 20.27
N ASN A 416 8.78 -1.50 21.05
CA ASN A 416 9.95 -1.00 21.77
C ASN A 416 10.51 -2.03 22.76
N SER A 417 9.65 -2.76 23.46
CA SER A 417 10.05 -3.85 24.36
C SER A 417 10.73 -4.99 23.59
N LEU A 418 10.21 -5.34 22.43
CA LEU A 418 10.82 -6.31 21.51
C LEU A 418 12.20 -5.84 21.02
N LEU A 419 12.31 -4.57 20.60
CA LEU A 419 13.55 -3.95 20.14
C LEU A 419 14.61 -3.83 21.25
N LEU A 420 14.20 -3.57 22.50
CA LEU A 420 15.06 -3.61 23.68
C LEU A 420 15.64 -5.02 23.89
N ASN A 421 14.79 -6.04 23.80
CA ASN A 421 15.22 -7.44 23.92
C ASN A 421 16.17 -7.86 22.78
N ILE A 422 15.94 -7.37 21.55
CA ILE A 422 16.81 -7.62 20.40
C ILE A 422 18.16 -6.90 20.56
N SER A 423 18.18 -5.63 20.91
CA SER A 423 19.42 -4.84 20.99
C SER A 423 20.23 -5.11 22.27
N GLY A 424 19.57 -5.47 23.36
CA GLY A 424 20.18 -5.66 24.69
C GLY A 424 20.52 -4.36 25.42
N VAL A 425 20.07 -3.21 24.92
CA VAL A 425 20.19 -1.91 25.61
C VAL A 425 19.12 -1.78 26.70
N LYS A 426 19.29 -0.81 27.61
CA LYS A 426 18.56 -0.83 28.89
C LYS A 426 17.36 0.11 28.97
N ASN A 427 17.32 1.15 28.16
CA ASN A 427 16.31 2.20 28.23
C ASN A 427 16.04 2.81 26.85
N LEU A 428 15.00 3.65 26.79
CA LEU A 428 14.51 4.22 25.53
C LEU A 428 15.53 5.16 24.85
N GLU A 429 16.29 5.95 25.62
CA GLU A 429 17.30 6.85 25.06
C GLU A 429 18.47 6.08 24.43
N GLU A 430 18.92 5.00 25.07
CA GLU A 430 19.90 4.09 24.49
C GLU A 430 19.35 3.36 23.26
N LEU A 431 18.07 2.97 23.28
CA LEU A 431 17.36 2.33 22.17
C LEU A 431 17.31 3.23 20.94
N GLN A 432 16.89 4.49 21.13
CA GLN A 432 16.82 5.51 20.11
C GLN A 432 18.19 5.69 19.43
N LYS A 433 19.24 5.92 20.22
CA LYS A 433 20.61 6.10 19.72
C LYS A 433 21.15 4.88 19.00
N TYR A 434 20.79 3.67 19.46
CA TYR A 434 21.21 2.42 18.84
C TYR A 434 20.60 2.25 17.45
N TYR A 435 19.27 2.33 17.33
CA TYR A 435 18.57 2.10 16.07
C TYR A 435 18.69 3.27 15.09
N ALA A 436 18.92 4.49 15.55
CA ALA A 436 19.29 5.60 14.67
C ALA A 436 20.54 5.28 13.81
N LYS A 437 21.47 4.47 14.35
CA LYS A 437 22.70 4.02 13.67
C LYS A 437 22.61 2.61 13.09
N ASN A 438 21.77 1.76 13.67
CA ASN A 438 21.61 0.35 13.29
C ASN A 438 20.14 0.06 13.00
N PRO A 439 19.55 0.70 11.96
CA PRO A 439 18.14 0.58 11.68
C PRO A 439 17.75 -0.88 11.43
N ILE A 440 16.61 -1.29 11.97
CA ILE A 440 15.97 -2.56 11.63
C ILE A 440 14.90 -2.34 10.55
N HIS A 441 14.62 -3.37 9.76
CA HIS A 441 13.49 -3.39 8.84
C HIS A 441 12.24 -3.93 9.54
N ILE A 442 11.16 -3.16 9.52
CA ILE A 442 9.87 -3.50 10.12
C ILE A 442 8.85 -3.57 8.99
N ALA A 443 8.45 -4.80 8.65
CA ALA A 443 7.47 -5.06 7.61
C ALA A 443 6.10 -5.34 8.22
N ILE A 444 5.09 -4.60 7.81
CA ILE A 444 3.69 -4.83 8.20
C ILE A 444 3.03 -5.71 7.14
N ILE A 445 2.51 -6.85 7.55
CA ILE A 445 1.87 -7.85 6.69
C ILE A 445 0.42 -7.98 7.14
N GLY A 446 -0.42 -7.08 6.63
CA GLY A 446 -1.82 -6.95 6.99
C GLY A 446 -2.38 -5.61 6.49
N ASP A 447 -3.71 -5.51 6.38
CA ASP A 447 -4.39 -4.25 6.09
C ASP A 447 -4.48 -3.33 7.34
N THR A 448 -5.10 -2.16 7.20
CA THR A 448 -5.22 -1.16 8.26
C THR A 448 -6.29 -1.47 9.32
N THR A 449 -7.16 -2.44 9.09
CA THR A 449 -8.10 -2.94 10.11
C THR A 449 -7.44 -3.98 11.00
N MET A 450 -6.47 -4.71 10.44
CA MET A 450 -5.68 -5.74 11.09
C MET A 450 -4.47 -5.19 11.84
N VAL A 451 -3.73 -4.27 11.23
CA VAL A 451 -2.60 -3.52 11.82
C VAL A 451 -2.80 -2.03 11.50
N PRO A 452 -3.40 -1.26 12.45
CA PRO A 452 -3.89 0.10 12.18
C PRO A 452 -2.79 1.16 12.03
N MET A 453 -3.04 2.16 11.18
CA MET A 453 -2.16 3.33 11.08
C MET A 453 -2.35 4.27 12.26
N PHE A 454 -1.33 5.07 12.55
CA PHE A 454 -1.46 6.22 13.46
C PHE A 454 -1.90 7.45 12.68
N TYR A 455 -2.77 8.26 13.27
CA TYR A 455 -3.38 9.42 12.67
C TYR A 455 -2.78 10.70 13.28
N TYR A 456 -1.78 11.26 12.62
CA TYR A 456 -1.16 12.54 12.99
C TYR A 456 -2.09 13.72 12.71
N TYR A 457 -1.82 14.88 13.29
CA TYR A 457 -2.56 16.11 13.05
C TYR A 457 -2.54 16.49 11.57
N ASN A 458 -3.68 16.93 11.06
CA ASN A 458 -3.80 17.43 9.70
C ASN A 458 -4.80 18.59 9.65
N PRO A 459 -4.38 19.80 9.24
CA PRO A 459 -5.28 20.95 9.14
C PRO A 459 -6.29 20.85 7.98
N ASP A 460 -6.18 19.86 7.10
CA ASP A 460 -7.13 19.60 6.00
C ASP A 460 -8.02 18.36 6.25
N SER A 461 -8.16 17.93 7.51
CA SER A 461 -9.02 16.79 7.84
C SER A 461 -10.46 17.05 7.41
N ASP A 462 -11.06 16.07 6.71
CA ASP A 462 -12.48 16.07 6.37
C ASP A 462 -13.03 14.64 6.24
N TYR A 463 -14.35 14.48 6.07
CA TYR A 463 -15.02 13.18 6.04
C TYR A 463 -14.80 12.35 4.76
N VAL A 464 -14.30 12.98 3.69
CA VAL A 464 -14.08 12.37 2.37
C VAL A 464 -12.59 12.07 2.16
N SER A 465 -11.73 13.07 2.34
CA SER A 465 -10.27 12.93 2.22
C SER A 465 -9.70 12.11 3.35
N GLY A 466 -10.24 12.27 4.56
CA GLY A 466 -9.94 11.48 5.73
C GLY A 466 -9.53 12.33 6.92
N GLN A 467 -9.78 11.80 8.12
CA GLN A 467 -9.34 12.41 9.37
C GLN A 467 -7.84 12.21 9.57
N GLY A 468 -7.15 13.21 10.12
CA GLY A 468 -5.72 13.17 10.43
C GLY A 468 -4.81 12.90 9.22
N THR A 469 -3.54 12.59 9.48
CA THR A 469 -2.59 12.05 8.50
C THR A 469 -2.25 10.64 8.92
N ALA A 470 -2.83 9.68 8.23
CA ALA A 470 -2.57 8.28 8.48
C ALA A 470 -1.17 7.88 8.04
N SER A 471 -0.43 7.22 8.92
CA SER A 471 0.94 6.83 8.64
C SER A 471 1.37 5.61 9.44
N ASP A 472 2.27 4.84 8.82
CA ASP A 472 3.03 3.77 9.48
C ASP A 472 4.32 4.30 10.16
N PHE A 473 4.58 5.62 10.17
CA PHE A 473 5.78 6.24 10.76
C PHE A 473 6.01 5.81 12.21
N ILE A 474 4.93 5.76 13.02
CA ILE A 474 4.98 5.39 14.43
C ILE A 474 5.67 4.04 14.66
N TYR A 475 5.52 3.09 13.74
CA TYR A 475 6.09 1.75 13.88
C TYR A 475 7.62 1.74 13.74
N GLY A 476 8.19 2.80 13.15
CA GLY A 476 9.63 2.98 12.99
C GLY A 476 10.25 3.99 13.96
N ASN A 477 9.43 4.73 14.69
CA ASN A 477 9.83 5.73 15.68
C ASN A 477 9.95 5.09 17.07
N ILE A 478 10.89 5.55 17.88
CA ILE A 478 11.14 4.97 19.21
C ILE A 478 10.54 5.81 20.34
N ASP A 479 10.58 7.13 20.27
CA ASP A 479 10.35 8.01 21.41
C ASP A 479 9.39 9.18 21.13
N PRO A 480 8.17 8.90 20.65
CA PRO A 480 7.18 9.97 20.43
C PRO A 480 6.94 10.71 21.76
N ASN A 481 6.88 12.04 21.70
CA ASN A 481 6.72 12.87 22.89
C ASN A 481 5.27 12.75 23.41
N PRO A 482 5.04 12.27 24.64
CA PRO A 482 3.69 12.04 25.15
C PRO A 482 2.85 13.32 25.31
N ASN A 483 3.47 14.50 25.32
CA ASN A 483 2.77 15.79 25.38
C ASN A 483 2.60 16.46 24.01
N ASP A 484 3.27 15.94 22.98
CA ASP A 484 3.26 16.46 21.62
C ASP A 484 3.62 15.31 20.66
N LEU A 485 2.63 14.47 20.34
CA LEU A 485 2.83 13.24 19.56
C LEU A 485 3.24 13.51 18.10
N GLU A 486 3.26 14.78 17.68
CA GLU A 486 3.83 15.20 16.41
C GLU A 486 5.35 15.29 16.45
N ASN A 487 5.98 15.26 17.63
CA ASN A 487 7.42 15.40 17.86
C ASN A 487 7.97 14.30 18.77
N ASP A 488 9.30 14.26 18.90
CA ASP A 488 10.02 13.26 19.70
C ASP A 488 10.56 13.81 21.01
N SER A 489 10.90 12.91 21.93
CA SER A 489 11.43 13.24 23.25
C SER A 489 12.93 13.56 23.21
N PHE A 490 13.68 12.93 22.31
CA PHE A 490 15.15 12.99 22.26
C PHE A 490 15.70 13.75 21.04
N THR A 491 14.87 14.06 20.04
CA THR A 491 15.25 14.83 18.85
C THR A 491 14.39 16.09 18.70
N TYR A 492 14.94 17.11 18.03
CA TYR A 492 14.25 18.38 17.82
C TYR A 492 13.11 18.27 16.80
N TYR A 493 13.36 17.55 15.71
CA TYR A 493 12.36 17.16 14.73
C TYR A 493 12.05 15.67 14.89
N PRO A 494 10.87 15.22 14.43
CA PRO A 494 10.55 13.81 14.38
C PRO A 494 11.60 13.04 13.58
N PHE A 495 11.97 11.89 14.10
CA PHE A 495 13.02 11.05 13.59
C PHE A 495 12.54 9.59 13.57
N GLN A 496 12.62 8.97 12.40
CA GLN A 496 12.31 7.57 12.21
C GLN A 496 13.61 6.76 12.34
N GLU A 497 13.79 6.01 13.43
CA GLU A 497 14.99 5.19 13.60
C GLU A 497 15.01 3.99 12.67
N ASN A 498 13.87 3.34 12.47
CA ASN A 498 13.76 2.07 11.75
C ASN A 498 13.04 2.23 10.40
N ALA A 499 13.38 1.37 9.45
CA ALA A 499 12.76 1.37 8.12
C ALA A 499 11.42 0.62 8.17
N VAL A 500 10.34 1.26 7.72
CA VAL A 500 8.99 0.68 7.76
C VAL A 500 8.42 0.56 6.35
N GLY A 501 7.75 -0.56 6.07
CA GLY A 501 7.01 -0.78 4.83
C GLY A 501 5.88 -1.78 5.05
N ARG A 502 4.83 -1.69 4.23
CA ARG A 502 3.63 -2.52 4.32
C ARG A 502 3.53 -3.46 3.12
N ILE A 503 3.73 -4.76 3.35
CA ILE A 503 3.62 -5.80 2.32
C ILE A 503 2.15 -6.22 2.22
N THR A 504 1.48 -5.74 1.17
CA THR A 504 0.03 -5.85 0.97
C THR A 504 -0.31 -6.22 -0.47
N GLY A 505 -1.59 -6.45 -0.74
CA GLY A 505 -2.17 -6.83 -2.02
C GLY A 505 -3.69 -7.01 -1.84
N TYR A 506 -4.39 -7.53 -2.84
CA TYR A 506 -5.83 -7.80 -2.69
C TYR A 506 -6.10 -8.88 -1.64
N ASP A 507 -5.25 -9.91 -1.60
CA ASP A 507 -5.32 -11.04 -0.68
C ASP A 507 -3.94 -11.72 -0.56
N ALA A 508 -3.90 -12.91 0.03
CA ALA A 508 -2.70 -13.73 0.11
C ALA A 508 -2.11 -14.12 -1.26
N GLN A 509 -2.91 -14.22 -2.33
CA GLN A 509 -2.38 -14.51 -3.67
C GLN A 509 -1.49 -13.37 -4.14
N ASP A 510 -2.03 -12.15 -4.13
CA ASP A 510 -1.31 -10.94 -4.52
C ASP A 510 -0.08 -10.69 -3.63
N CYS A 511 -0.24 -10.85 -2.32
CA CYS A 511 0.84 -10.69 -1.35
C CYS A 511 1.96 -11.71 -1.59
N SER A 512 1.64 -12.98 -1.87
CA SER A 512 2.64 -14.01 -2.18
C SER A 512 3.36 -13.71 -3.50
N ALA A 513 2.64 -13.22 -4.52
CA ALA A 513 3.24 -12.77 -5.77
C ALA A 513 4.18 -11.59 -5.56
N LEU A 514 3.82 -10.62 -4.70
CA LEU A 514 4.66 -9.48 -4.32
C LEU A 514 5.95 -9.93 -3.63
N ILE A 515 5.83 -10.79 -2.63
CA ILE A 515 7.00 -11.32 -1.90
C ILE A 515 7.90 -12.09 -2.88
N ALA A 516 7.33 -12.97 -3.70
CA ALA A 516 8.10 -13.77 -4.64
C ALA A 516 8.84 -12.90 -5.68
N ARG A 517 8.18 -11.93 -6.32
CA ARG A 517 8.86 -11.05 -7.28
C ARG A 517 9.86 -10.08 -6.62
N THR A 518 9.76 -9.88 -5.31
CA THR A 518 10.72 -9.08 -4.53
C THR A 518 11.96 -9.90 -4.20
N ILE A 519 11.80 -11.11 -3.66
CA ILE A 519 12.90 -12.03 -3.33
C ILE A 519 13.69 -12.40 -4.60
N PHE A 520 12.98 -12.70 -5.69
CA PHE A 520 13.57 -13.15 -6.94
C PHE A 520 13.77 -12.04 -7.96
N TYR A 521 13.72 -10.77 -7.53
CA TYR A 521 13.85 -9.60 -8.39
C TYR A 521 15.06 -9.70 -9.32
N ASN A 522 16.25 -10.01 -8.78
CA ASN A 522 17.49 -10.12 -9.55
C ASN A 522 17.42 -11.18 -10.66
N GLU A 523 16.80 -12.34 -10.39
CA GLU A 523 16.62 -13.39 -11.40
C GLU A 523 15.67 -12.94 -12.52
N ILE A 524 14.63 -12.18 -12.17
CA ILE A 524 13.65 -11.66 -13.12
C ILE A 524 14.28 -10.55 -13.98
N VAL A 525 14.86 -9.52 -13.37
CA VAL A 525 15.37 -8.35 -14.11
C VAL A 525 16.58 -8.68 -14.99
N ASN A 526 17.38 -9.69 -14.64
CA ASN A 526 18.45 -10.18 -15.50
C ASN A 526 17.92 -10.70 -16.86
N LYS A 527 16.69 -11.24 -16.90
CA LYS A 527 16.04 -11.65 -18.16
C LYS A 527 15.48 -10.46 -18.95
N LEU A 528 15.22 -9.34 -18.29
CA LEU A 528 14.71 -8.10 -18.90
C LEU A 528 15.82 -7.21 -19.48
N GLY A 529 17.10 -7.55 -19.24
CA GLY A 529 18.26 -6.87 -19.82
C GLY A 529 18.36 -5.40 -19.38
N ASP A 530 18.56 -4.50 -20.34
CA ASP A 530 18.76 -3.06 -20.07
C ASP A 530 17.53 -2.35 -19.51
N TRP A 531 16.36 -3.01 -19.47
CA TRP A 531 15.15 -2.45 -18.88
C TRP A 531 15.36 -1.92 -17.46
N LYS A 532 16.18 -2.60 -16.65
CA LYS A 532 16.47 -2.22 -15.26
C LYS A 532 17.14 -0.84 -15.13
N ASN A 533 17.78 -0.37 -16.21
CA ASN A 533 18.50 0.91 -16.26
C ASN A 533 17.63 2.07 -16.76
N ASN A 534 16.31 1.87 -16.86
CA ASN A 534 15.38 2.90 -17.30
C ASN A 534 14.66 3.55 -16.12
N ALA A 535 14.47 4.86 -16.19
CA ALA A 535 13.66 5.63 -15.25
C ALA A 535 12.68 6.54 -16.01
N THR A 536 11.51 6.82 -15.43
CA THR A 536 10.60 7.84 -15.95
C THR A 536 10.36 8.94 -14.92
N VAL A 537 10.29 10.18 -15.40
CA VAL A 537 10.01 11.37 -14.58
C VAL A 537 8.87 12.14 -15.22
N GLN A 538 7.74 12.21 -14.51
CA GLN A 538 6.49 12.74 -15.04
C GLN A 538 5.97 13.89 -14.16
N THR A 539 5.65 15.03 -14.75
CA THR A 539 5.01 16.14 -14.03
C THR A 539 3.79 16.66 -14.79
N GLY A 540 2.67 16.81 -14.10
CA GLY A 540 1.38 17.19 -14.70
C GLY A 540 1.15 18.70 -14.82
N THR A 541 0.00 19.06 -15.37
CA THR A 541 -0.50 20.44 -15.40
C THR A 541 -1.36 20.75 -14.16
N GLY A 542 -1.49 22.03 -13.82
CA GLY A 542 -2.41 22.49 -12.77
C GLY A 542 -1.94 22.31 -11.33
N ILE A 543 -0.75 21.74 -11.14
CA ILE A 543 -0.08 21.60 -9.82
C ILE A 543 0.57 22.90 -9.33
N GLU A 544 0.70 23.88 -10.22
CA GLU A 544 1.33 25.18 -9.92
C GLU A 544 0.26 26.25 -9.64
N PHE A 545 0.50 27.06 -8.61
CA PHE A 545 -0.48 28.03 -8.10
C PHE A 545 0.17 29.38 -7.85
N GLN A 546 -0.56 30.44 -8.20
CA GLN A 546 -0.09 31.80 -8.02
C GLN A 546 -1.21 32.78 -7.68
N MET A 547 -0.94 33.65 -6.71
CA MET A 547 -1.76 34.83 -6.44
C MET A 547 -1.41 35.94 -7.44
N ILE A 548 -2.16 36.00 -8.55
CA ILE A 548 -1.98 37.02 -9.58
C ILE A 548 -2.79 38.26 -9.19
N PRO A 549 -2.15 39.44 -9.02
CA PRO A 549 -2.87 40.68 -8.73
C PRO A 549 -3.99 40.93 -9.74
N ILE A 550 -5.16 41.35 -9.26
CA ILE A 550 -6.37 41.60 -10.05
C ILE A 550 -7.02 40.33 -10.64
N ILE A 551 -6.26 39.46 -11.31
CA ILE A 551 -6.79 38.23 -11.94
C ILE A 551 -7.34 37.27 -10.91
N SER A 552 -6.59 36.90 -9.86
CA SER A 552 -7.07 35.95 -8.86
C SER A 552 -8.31 36.45 -8.12
N PRO A 553 -8.37 37.71 -7.63
CA PRO A 553 -9.60 38.27 -7.08
C PRO A 553 -10.78 38.26 -8.07
N MET A 554 -10.53 38.60 -9.33
CA MET A 554 -11.59 38.63 -10.35
C MET A 554 -12.08 37.22 -10.72
N MET A 555 -11.21 36.22 -10.71
CA MET A 555 -11.57 34.80 -10.86
C MET A 555 -12.38 34.31 -9.67
N ASN A 556 -11.99 34.63 -8.44
CA ASN A 556 -12.78 34.28 -7.26
C ASN A 556 -14.18 34.93 -7.28
N ILE A 557 -14.30 36.16 -7.81
CA ILE A 557 -15.59 36.80 -8.10
C ILE A 557 -16.36 36.05 -9.18
N LEU A 558 -15.74 35.71 -10.31
CA LEU A 558 -16.43 35.02 -11.41
C LEU A 558 -16.94 33.64 -10.97
N LYS A 559 -16.12 32.87 -10.24
CA LYS A 559 -16.48 31.55 -9.71
C LYS A 559 -17.76 31.64 -8.84
N SER A 560 -17.92 32.71 -8.05
CA SER A 560 -19.12 32.87 -7.21
C SER A 560 -20.39 33.17 -8.00
N PHE A 561 -20.26 33.84 -9.16
CA PHE A 561 -21.37 34.11 -10.06
C PHE A 561 -21.79 32.90 -10.92
N ILE A 562 -20.88 31.97 -11.23
CA ILE A 562 -21.15 30.81 -12.11
C ILE A 562 -21.61 29.55 -11.36
N GLY A 563 -22.00 29.65 -10.10
CA GLY A 563 -22.65 28.56 -9.36
C GLY A 563 -21.73 27.71 -8.48
N PHE A 564 -20.46 28.08 -8.27
CA PHE A 564 -19.55 27.40 -7.33
C PHE A 564 -19.75 27.84 -5.85
N GLY A 565 -20.86 28.51 -5.52
CA GLY A 565 -21.14 29.02 -4.17
C GLY A 565 -20.25 30.22 -3.78
N PRO A 566 -20.23 30.65 -2.50
CA PRO A 566 -19.23 31.61 -2.02
C PRO A 566 -17.84 31.02 -2.19
N VAL A 567 -17.01 31.64 -3.02
CA VAL A 567 -15.70 31.09 -3.40
C VAL A 567 -14.61 31.72 -2.56
N ARG A 568 -13.69 30.88 -2.07
CA ARG A 568 -12.57 31.29 -1.21
C ARG A 568 -11.63 32.25 -1.95
N ASN A 569 -10.79 32.98 -1.21
CA ASN A 569 -9.69 33.75 -1.81
C ASN A 569 -8.53 32.81 -2.18
N GLU A 570 -8.70 32.10 -3.29
CA GLU A 570 -7.76 31.09 -3.76
C GLU A 570 -6.74 31.68 -4.76
N PRO A 571 -5.50 31.17 -4.76
CA PRO A 571 -4.58 31.30 -5.87
C PRO A 571 -5.20 30.79 -7.16
N THR A 572 -4.80 31.41 -8.26
CA THR A 572 -5.13 30.91 -9.59
C THR A 572 -4.10 29.84 -9.95
N LYS A 573 -4.54 28.72 -10.51
CA LYS A 573 -3.62 27.78 -11.19
C LYS A 573 -2.83 28.58 -12.22
N PHE A 574 -1.51 28.54 -12.19
CA PHE A 574 -0.71 29.33 -13.10
C PHE A 574 0.64 28.67 -13.35
N PRO A 575 1.08 28.51 -14.62
CA PRO A 575 2.36 27.89 -14.91
C PRO A 575 3.50 28.84 -14.53
N THR A 576 4.07 28.66 -13.36
CA THR A 576 5.24 29.37 -12.84
C THR A 576 6.56 28.76 -13.34
N GLY A 577 6.49 27.56 -13.90
CA GLY A 577 7.58 26.72 -14.39
C GLY A 577 8.20 25.82 -13.32
N GLU A 578 7.67 25.78 -12.11
CA GLU A 578 8.18 24.92 -11.04
C GLU A 578 8.18 23.44 -11.44
N SER A 579 7.04 22.94 -11.92
CA SER A 579 6.90 21.54 -12.37
C SER A 579 7.92 21.15 -13.45
N ASN A 580 8.34 22.12 -14.27
CA ASN A 580 9.36 21.92 -15.29
C ASN A 580 10.76 21.74 -14.67
N PHE A 581 11.09 22.53 -13.65
CA PHE A 581 12.39 22.44 -12.98
C PHE A 581 12.49 21.22 -12.07
N ILE A 582 11.40 20.84 -11.37
CA ILE A 582 11.33 19.58 -10.62
C ILE A 582 11.65 18.41 -11.56
N ASN A 583 10.93 18.34 -12.69
CA ASN A 583 11.13 17.28 -13.67
C ASN A 583 12.57 17.26 -14.20
N ALA A 584 13.11 18.43 -14.56
CA ALA A 584 14.46 18.54 -15.10
C ALA A 584 15.54 18.17 -14.08
N ARG A 585 15.35 18.50 -12.80
CA ARG A 585 16.26 18.19 -11.70
C ARG A 585 16.31 16.69 -11.44
N ILE A 586 15.16 16.07 -11.18
CA ILE A 586 15.06 14.61 -10.94
C ILE A 586 15.52 13.82 -12.19
N SER A 587 15.22 14.30 -13.39
CA SER A 587 15.74 13.67 -14.62
C SER A 587 17.26 13.72 -14.71
N ASN A 588 17.86 14.85 -14.30
CA ASN A 588 19.31 14.97 -14.22
C ASN A 588 19.91 14.07 -13.14
N ASP A 589 19.23 13.88 -12.01
CA ASP A 589 19.65 12.98 -10.94
C ASP A 589 19.69 11.51 -11.36
N PHE A 590 18.67 11.05 -12.10
CA PHE A 590 18.73 9.72 -12.70
C PHE A 590 19.82 9.63 -13.78
N SER A 591 19.91 10.62 -14.67
CA SER A 591 20.86 10.60 -15.78
C SER A 591 22.32 10.57 -15.32
N ARG A 592 22.66 11.38 -14.30
CA ARG A 592 24.03 11.42 -13.73
C ARG A 592 24.42 10.12 -13.02
N ASN A 593 23.43 9.33 -12.62
CA ASN A 593 23.59 8.02 -12.01
C ASN A 593 23.44 6.87 -13.03
N GLY A 594 23.50 7.16 -14.33
CA GLY A 594 23.61 6.14 -15.38
C GLY A 594 22.29 5.59 -15.92
N PHE A 595 21.15 6.16 -15.53
CA PHE A 595 19.85 5.75 -16.04
C PHE A 595 19.53 6.37 -17.41
N ASN A 596 18.83 5.62 -18.24
CA ASN A 596 18.14 6.15 -19.42
C ASN A 596 16.79 6.73 -18.99
N VAL A 597 16.62 8.05 -19.13
CA VAL A 597 15.49 8.78 -18.55
C VAL A 597 14.42 9.13 -19.59
N PHE A 598 13.19 8.67 -19.33
CA PHE A 598 11.99 9.06 -20.06
C PHE A 598 11.27 10.20 -19.33
N SER A 599 11.48 11.43 -19.77
CA SER A 599 10.81 12.62 -19.21
C SER A 599 9.51 12.93 -19.95
N ALA A 600 8.44 13.21 -19.21
CA ALA A 600 7.16 13.70 -19.74
C ALA A 600 6.61 14.83 -18.86
N LYS A 601 6.05 15.87 -19.48
CA LYS A 601 5.62 17.10 -18.79
C LYS A 601 4.26 17.58 -19.28
N GLY A 602 3.51 18.21 -18.38
CA GLY A 602 2.14 18.64 -18.64
C GLY A 602 1.30 17.49 -19.19
N LEU A 603 0.58 17.71 -20.28
CA LEU A 603 -0.25 16.68 -20.88
C LEU A 603 0.53 15.48 -21.48
N ASP A 604 1.85 15.60 -21.76
CA ASP A 604 2.66 14.45 -22.20
C ASP A 604 2.77 13.36 -21.14
N ALA A 605 2.60 13.73 -19.87
CA ALA A 605 2.58 12.83 -18.72
C ALA A 605 1.27 12.04 -18.58
N GLN A 606 0.23 12.31 -19.39
CA GLN A 606 -0.97 11.48 -19.39
C GLN A 606 -0.67 10.04 -19.80
N ARG A 607 -1.42 9.08 -19.22
CA ARG A 607 -1.29 7.65 -19.51
C ARG A 607 -1.35 7.37 -21.01
N VAL A 608 -2.39 7.91 -21.64
CA VAL A 608 -2.65 7.86 -23.08
C VAL A 608 -3.25 9.18 -23.56
N GLY A 609 -3.14 9.44 -24.87
CA GLY A 609 -3.72 10.62 -25.50
C GLY A 609 -5.03 10.33 -26.23
N LEU A 610 -5.76 11.40 -26.56
CA LEU A 610 -6.97 11.33 -27.39
C LEU A 610 -6.64 11.37 -28.89
N PHE A 611 -6.01 12.46 -29.34
CA PHE A 611 -5.58 12.66 -30.74
C PHE A 611 -4.05 12.80 -30.86
N LEU A 612 -3.43 13.43 -29.87
CA LEU A 612 -1.98 13.59 -29.79
C LEU A 612 -1.36 12.40 -29.06
N LYS A 613 -0.19 11.94 -29.50
CA LYS A 613 0.53 10.86 -28.83
C LYS A 613 1.02 11.36 -27.46
N ARG A 614 0.44 10.83 -26.37
CA ARG A 614 0.96 10.95 -25.00
C ARG A 614 1.65 9.65 -24.63
N LYS A 615 2.70 9.72 -23.82
CA LYS A 615 3.62 8.59 -23.58
C LYS A 615 3.79 8.24 -22.11
N GLY A 616 3.07 8.89 -21.19
CA GLY A 616 3.18 8.64 -19.75
C GLY A 616 3.06 7.16 -19.40
N GLY A 617 2.01 6.48 -19.88
CA GLY A 617 1.82 5.04 -19.62
C GLY A 617 2.89 4.17 -20.28
N GLU A 618 3.27 4.48 -21.53
CA GLU A 618 4.36 3.80 -22.25
C GLU A 618 5.70 3.91 -21.49
N TYR A 619 5.99 5.06 -20.91
CA TYR A 619 7.23 5.32 -20.19
C TYR A 619 7.27 4.60 -18.85
N GLN A 620 6.15 4.50 -18.13
CA GLN A 620 6.11 3.76 -16.87
C GLN A 620 6.37 2.27 -17.10
N LEU A 621 5.76 1.66 -18.13
CA LEU A 621 5.99 0.26 -18.50
C LEU A 621 7.45 -0.05 -18.86
N LYS A 622 8.17 0.95 -19.38
CA LYS A 622 9.57 0.82 -19.79
C LYS A 622 10.56 1.08 -18.66
N SER A 623 10.10 1.46 -17.46
CA SER A 623 10.97 1.99 -16.41
C SER A 623 10.98 1.12 -15.17
N ASN A 624 12.17 0.93 -14.63
CA ASN A 624 12.40 0.31 -13.33
C ASN A 624 12.13 1.30 -12.18
N TYR A 625 12.37 2.59 -12.42
CA TYR A 625 12.05 3.66 -11.47
C TYR A 625 11.00 4.60 -12.07
N ILE A 626 9.94 4.85 -11.32
CA ILE A 626 8.81 5.68 -11.74
C ILE A 626 8.66 6.83 -10.75
N PHE A 627 8.86 8.06 -11.22
CA PHE A 627 8.45 9.26 -10.50
C PHE A 627 7.32 9.96 -11.26
N ALA A 628 6.24 10.29 -10.56
CA ALA A 628 5.16 11.10 -11.10
C ALA A 628 4.65 12.12 -10.08
N PHE A 629 4.48 13.36 -10.51
CA PHE A 629 3.88 14.44 -9.73
C PHE A 629 2.64 14.98 -10.45
N ASN A 630 1.45 14.66 -9.93
CA ASN A 630 0.17 14.90 -10.58
C ASN A 630 -0.95 15.19 -9.56
N HIS A 631 -2.15 15.55 -10.03
CA HIS A 631 -3.35 15.58 -9.18
C HIS A 631 -3.91 14.18 -8.98
N GLY A 632 -4.46 13.90 -7.79
CA GLY A 632 -4.92 12.56 -7.49
C GLY A 632 -6.04 12.49 -6.46
N THR A 633 -6.55 11.28 -6.34
CA THR A 633 -7.40 10.77 -5.28
C THR A 633 -7.04 9.29 -5.07
N TYR A 634 -7.65 8.60 -4.11
CA TYR A 634 -7.23 7.24 -3.74
C TYR A 634 -7.35 6.20 -4.87
N TYR A 635 -8.17 6.45 -5.88
CA TYR A 635 -8.37 5.55 -7.02
C TYR A 635 -7.78 6.04 -8.35
N LEU A 636 -7.23 7.26 -8.43
CA LEU A 636 -6.58 7.76 -9.65
C LEU A 636 -5.56 8.87 -9.42
N TYR A 637 -4.66 9.06 -10.38
CA TYR A 637 -4.02 10.35 -10.61
C TYR A 637 -4.05 10.74 -12.09
N GLU A 638 -4.02 12.04 -12.37
CA GLU A 638 -4.12 12.62 -13.71
C GLU A 638 -3.19 13.82 -13.88
N ALA A 639 -2.54 13.90 -15.05
CA ALA A 639 -1.65 15.00 -15.44
C ALA A 639 -2.40 16.27 -15.93
N GLY A 640 -3.71 16.34 -15.69
CA GLY A 640 -4.60 17.44 -16.08
C GLY A 640 -5.68 17.06 -17.10
N ASP A 641 -6.55 18.03 -17.39
CA ASP A 641 -7.61 17.90 -18.39
C ASP A 641 -7.03 17.92 -19.82
N MET A 642 -7.49 17.00 -20.68
CA MET A 642 -6.91 16.82 -22.03
C MET A 642 -6.93 18.06 -22.93
N LEU A 643 -7.79 19.03 -22.65
CA LEU A 643 -7.88 20.28 -23.43
C LEU A 643 -7.39 21.51 -22.63
N GLU A 644 -6.83 21.32 -21.43
CA GLU A 644 -6.25 22.39 -20.59
C GLU A 644 -7.19 23.58 -20.29
N PHE A 645 -8.52 23.42 -20.38
CA PHE A 645 -9.46 24.54 -20.21
C PHE A 645 -9.55 25.10 -18.76
N ASP A 646 -8.94 24.43 -17.78
CA ASP A 646 -8.93 24.86 -16.37
C ASP A 646 -7.65 25.63 -15.96
N GLN A 647 -6.95 26.26 -16.92
CA GLN A 647 -5.76 27.07 -16.62
C GLN A 647 -6.02 28.26 -15.66
N PHE A 648 -7.28 28.64 -15.41
CA PHE A 648 -7.64 29.69 -14.45
C PHE A 648 -8.33 29.15 -13.18
N GLY A 649 -8.37 27.83 -12.99
CA GLY A 649 -9.03 27.19 -11.85
C GLY A 649 -10.54 27.43 -11.79
N LEU A 650 -11.18 27.70 -12.94
CA LEU A 650 -12.63 27.92 -13.07
C LEU A 650 -13.46 26.64 -12.91
N GLY A 651 -12.82 25.48 -12.70
CA GLY A 651 -13.51 24.20 -12.54
C GLY A 651 -14.10 23.67 -13.84
N LEU A 652 -13.82 24.31 -14.97
CA LEU A 652 -14.28 23.89 -16.29
C LEU A 652 -13.41 22.74 -16.82
N LYS A 653 -13.60 21.55 -16.24
CA LYS A 653 -13.04 20.31 -16.78
C LYS A 653 -13.92 19.82 -17.93
N THR A 654 -13.33 19.39 -19.02
CA THR A 654 -14.07 18.84 -20.18
C THR A 654 -14.64 17.46 -19.90
N GLY A 655 -14.11 16.80 -18.87
CA GLY A 655 -14.38 15.40 -18.53
C GLY A 655 -13.41 14.43 -19.22
N LEU A 656 -12.66 14.90 -20.24
CA LEU A 656 -11.71 14.07 -21.00
C LEU A 656 -10.48 13.66 -20.18
N SER A 657 -10.24 14.26 -19.01
CA SER A 657 -9.15 13.85 -18.13
C SER A 657 -9.18 12.35 -17.80
N GLY A 658 -10.38 11.74 -17.76
CA GLY A 658 -10.58 10.32 -17.48
C GLY A 658 -10.02 9.36 -18.53
N LYS A 659 -9.75 9.82 -19.76
CA LYS A 659 -9.05 9.01 -20.76
C LYS A 659 -7.56 8.90 -20.42
N GLY A 660 -6.99 9.99 -19.92
CA GLY A 660 -5.55 10.14 -19.69
C GLY A 660 -5.12 9.82 -18.25
N SER A 661 -6.06 9.51 -17.36
CA SER A 661 -5.79 9.15 -15.97
C SER A 661 -5.10 7.80 -15.84
N PHE A 662 -4.30 7.69 -14.79
CA PHE A 662 -3.87 6.43 -14.21
C PHE A 662 -4.85 6.11 -13.10
N ASP A 663 -5.83 5.27 -13.38
CA ASP A 663 -6.89 4.87 -12.46
C ASP A 663 -6.95 3.36 -12.33
N VAL A 664 -7.62 2.86 -11.29
CA VAL A 664 -7.68 1.43 -10.96
C VAL A 664 -8.11 0.60 -12.17
N ARG A 665 -9.21 0.96 -12.84
CA ARG A 665 -9.79 0.14 -13.92
C ARG A 665 -8.83 -0.09 -15.09
N HIS A 666 -7.92 0.86 -15.35
CA HIS A 666 -6.89 0.70 -16.38
C HIS A 666 -5.61 0.03 -15.85
N ILE A 667 -5.19 0.36 -14.63
CA ILE A 667 -3.91 -0.12 -14.08
C ILE A 667 -3.99 -1.60 -13.69
N VAL A 668 -5.12 -2.07 -13.16
CA VAL A 668 -5.27 -3.46 -12.69
C VAL A 668 -4.95 -4.49 -13.78
N ASN A 669 -5.27 -4.17 -15.04
CA ASN A 669 -5.05 -5.05 -16.20
C ASN A 669 -3.72 -4.78 -16.94
N THR A 670 -2.89 -3.88 -16.41
CA THR A 670 -1.59 -3.56 -17.02
C THR A 670 -0.53 -4.58 -16.57
N GLU A 671 0.39 -4.96 -17.46
CA GLU A 671 1.53 -5.84 -17.11
C GLU A 671 2.77 -5.02 -16.78
N TYR A 672 2.91 -4.55 -15.54
CA TYR A 672 4.16 -3.94 -15.08
C TYR A 672 5.22 -5.00 -14.82
N ASN A 673 6.46 -4.68 -15.20
CA ASN A 673 7.63 -5.37 -14.68
C ASN A 673 7.91 -4.91 -13.23
N PRO A 674 8.65 -5.71 -12.44
CA PRO A 674 9.03 -5.36 -11.06
C PRO A 674 9.74 -4.02 -10.97
N SER A 675 9.09 -2.98 -10.44
CA SER A 675 9.61 -1.60 -10.40
C SER A 675 9.42 -0.92 -9.04
N VAL A 676 10.05 0.24 -8.85
CA VAL A 676 9.84 1.16 -7.73
C VAL A 676 9.15 2.42 -8.21
N ALA A 677 8.02 2.76 -7.60
CA ALA A 677 7.24 3.95 -7.91
C ALA A 677 7.18 4.90 -6.70
N PHE A 678 7.47 6.18 -6.94
CA PHE A 678 7.17 7.27 -6.03
C PHE A 678 6.16 8.20 -6.71
N ILE A 679 4.94 8.24 -6.19
CA ILE A 679 3.84 9.03 -6.75
C ILE A 679 3.51 10.18 -5.79
N GLU A 680 3.95 11.36 -6.18
CA GLU A 680 3.61 12.63 -5.54
C GLU A 680 2.21 13.06 -6.01
N SER A 681 1.17 12.61 -5.31
CA SER A 681 -0.21 12.92 -5.67
C SER A 681 -1.20 12.63 -4.55
N CYS A 682 -2.05 13.60 -4.25
CA CYS A 682 -3.03 13.55 -3.16
C CYS A 682 -3.76 12.21 -3.05
N LEU A 683 -3.81 11.67 -1.83
CA LEU A 683 -4.59 10.48 -1.43
C LEU A 683 -4.25 9.17 -2.16
N VAL A 684 -3.32 9.13 -3.12
CA VAL A 684 -3.01 7.91 -3.89
C VAL A 684 -2.49 6.75 -3.01
N GLY A 685 -1.93 7.08 -1.84
CA GLY A 685 -1.56 6.12 -0.81
C GLY A 685 -2.70 5.72 0.13
N LYS A 686 -3.87 6.34 0.11
CA LYS A 686 -4.95 6.03 1.05
C LYS A 686 -5.50 4.61 0.82
N ILE A 687 -5.42 3.75 1.84
CA ILE A 687 -5.99 2.39 1.85
C ILE A 687 -6.94 2.14 3.03
N GLU A 688 -7.09 3.11 3.92
CA GLU A 688 -7.75 2.92 5.21
C GLU A 688 -9.26 2.81 5.04
N GLY A 689 -9.85 1.73 5.59
CA GLY A 689 -11.29 1.50 5.49
C GLY A 689 -11.81 1.27 4.06
N LEU A 690 -10.90 1.02 3.11
CA LEU A 690 -11.21 0.78 1.71
C LEU A 690 -10.85 -0.67 1.33
N ILE A 691 -11.70 -1.31 0.55
CA ILE A 691 -11.34 -2.59 -0.07
C ILE A 691 -10.16 -2.35 -1.04
N PRO A 692 -9.19 -3.29 -1.10
CA PRO A 692 -7.95 -3.07 -1.81
C PRO A 692 -8.15 -2.88 -3.32
N GLU A 693 -9.22 -3.45 -3.88
CA GLU A 693 -9.60 -3.29 -5.29
C GLU A 693 -10.00 -1.85 -5.65
N ASN A 694 -10.32 -0.99 -4.68
CA ASN A 694 -10.61 0.42 -4.94
C ASN A 694 -9.37 1.33 -4.83
N CYS A 695 -8.24 0.79 -4.41
CA CYS A 695 -7.05 1.56 -4.08
C CYS A 695 -6.04 1.51 -5.24
N LEU A 696 -5.65 2.67 -5.77
CA LEU A 696 -4.72 2.74 -6.88
C LEU A 696 -3.34 2.16 -6.53
N SER A 697 -2.83 2.45 -5.32
CA SER A 697 -1.57 1.88 -4.84
C SER A 697 -1.59 0.36 -4.91
N GLN A 698 -2.69 -0.27 -4.50
CA GLN A 698 -2.85 -1.73 -4.54
C GLN A 698 -3.02 -2.25 -5.97
N ALA A 699 -3.68 -1.49 -6.87
CA ALA A 699 -3.74 -1.83 -8.29
C ALA A 699 -2.34 -1.86 -8.94
N TYR A 700 -1.41 -0.95 -8.59
CA TYR A 700 -0.02 -1.01 -9.07
C TYR A 700 0.74 -2.24 -8.54
N ILE A 701 0.55 -2.56 -7.25
CA ILE A 701 1.12 -3.78 -6.65
C ILE A 701 0.54 -5.01 -7.35
N HIS A 702 -0.78 -5.09 -7.55
CA HIS A 702 -1.41 -6.17 -8.32
C HIS A 702 -0.85 -6.26 -9.74
N ALA A 703 -0.63 -5.12 -10.40
CA ALA A 703 -0.13 -5.02 -11.77
C ALA A 703 1.36 -5.36 -11.94
N GLY A 704 2.14 -5.48 -10.85
CA GLY A 704 3.51 -6.00 -10.87
C GLY A 704 4.58 -5.09 -10.24
N VAL A 705 4.23 -3.91 -9.74
CA VAL A 705 5.18 -3.01 -9.04
C VAL A 705 5.62 -3.64 -7.71
N ASN A 706 6.90 -3.53 -7.35
CA ASN A 706 7.47 -4.11 -6.13
C ASN A 706 7.38 -3.17 -4.94
N SER A 707 7.48 -1.87 -5.19
CA SER A 707 7.39 -0.86 -4.14
C SER A 707 6.71 0.39 -4.65
N PHE A 708 5.74 0.86 -3.88
CA PHE A 708 4.93 2.01 -4.24
C PHE A 708 4.86 2.96 -3.04
N VAL A 709 5.43 4.16 -3.20
CA VAL A 709 5.42 5.22 -2.19
C VAL A 709 4.44 6.30 -2.64
N ALA A 710 3.46 6.63 -1.79
CA ALA A 710 2.48 7.66 -2.08
C ALA A 710 1.88 8.27 -0.81
N SER A 711 1.31 9.47 -0.95
CA SER A 711 0.68 10.21 0.14
C SER A 711 -0.69 9.67 0.53
N THR A 712 -0.95 9.51 1.82
CA THR A 712 -2.27 9.15 2.36
C THR A 712 -3.24 10.34 2.42
N ARG A 713 -2.75 11.58 2.32
CA ARG A 713 -3.53 12.82 2.43
C ARG A 713 -3.24 13.80 1.28
N TYR A 714 -3.76 15.02 1.39
CA TYR A 714 -3.52 16.09 0.42
C TYR A 714 -2.08 16.57 0.53
N THR A 715 -1.35 16.41 -0.57
CA THR A 715 0.03 16.87 -0.68
C THR A 715 0.08 18.38 -0.83
N ALA A 716 1.11 18.99 -0.24
CA ALA A 716 1.40 20.41 -0.42
C ALA A 716 2.48 20.60 -1.49
N ASP A 717 2.37 21.70 -2.24
CA ASP A 717 3.37 22.17 -3.20
C ASP A 717 3.45 23.70 -3.06
N PRO A 718 4.62 24.33 -3.19
CA PRO A 718 4.69 25.78 -3.04
C PRO A 718 4.05 26.47 -4.25
N GLY A 719 4.03 25.82 -5.42
CA GLY A 719 3.36 26.26 -6.63
C GLY A 719 4.08 27.37 -7.40
N TYR A 720 5.25 27.82 -6.93
CA TYR A 720 6.09 28.85 -7.56
C TYR A 720 7.56 28.80 -7.11
N LEU A 721 8.46 29.27 -8.00
CA LEU A 721 9.91 29.24 -7.83
C LEU A 721 10.48 30.32 -6.87
N GLU A 722 9.94 31.55 -6.91
CA GLU A 722 10.35 32.65 -6.01
C GLU A 722 9.17 33.65 -5.83
N PRO A 723 8.99 34.27 -4.64
CA PRO A 723 8.04 35.36 -4.48
C PRO A 723 8.55 36.60 -5.25
N GLY A 724 7.83 36.97 -6.33
CA GLY A 724 8.27 38.00 -7.28
C GLY A 724 8.74 39.35 -6.66
N LEU A 725 9.82 39.92 -7.21
CA LEU A 725 10.48 41.15 -6.73
C LEU A 725 9.71 42.45 -7.02
N ILE A 726 8.92 42.50 -8.09
CA ILE A 726 8.21 43.72 -8.54
C ILE A 726 6.77 43.74 -8.04
N PHE A 727 6.09 42.59 -8.12
CA PHE A 727 4.81 42.31 -7.45
C PHE A 727 4.98 41.01 -6.68
N LYS A 728 4.84 41.06 -5.34
CA LYS A 728 4.88 39.85 -4.52
C LYS A 728 3.84 38.87 -5.05
N GLY A 729 4.29 37.67 -5.42
CA GLY A 729 3.43 36.62 -5.99
C GLY A 729 3.27 36.65 -7.51
N PHE A 730 4.08 37.37 -8.29
CA PHE A 730 4.09 37.25 -9.76
C PHE A 730 5.35 36.54 -10.28
N GLY A 731 5.18 35.35 -10.89
CA GLY A 731 6.21 34.29 -10.96
C GLY A 731 7.15 34.32 -12.15
N ILE A 732 6.94 35.22 -13.12
CA ILE A 732 7.76 35.27 -14.34
C ILE A 732 9.24 35.58 -14.04
N TYR A 733 9.51 36.37 -13.00
CA TYR A 733 10.88 36.66 -12.56
C TYR A 733 11.56 35.40 -12.05
N GLY A 734 10.89 34.63 -11.17
CA GLY A 734 11.43 33.38 -10.63
C GLY A 734 11.79 32.39 -11.73
N TYR A 735 10.94 32.26 -12.75
CA TYR A 735 11.23 31.44 -13.93
C TYR A 735 12.49 31.88 -14.69
N ILE A 736 12.61 33.19 -14.98
CA ILE A 736 13.76 33.75 -15.70
C ILE A 736 15.04 33.57 -14.87
N ASN A 737 14.99 33.86 -13.57
CA ASN A 737 16.13 33.74 -12.66
C ASN A 737 16.60 32.28 -12.56
N ALA A 738 15.68 31.34 -12.35
CA ALA A 738 15.96 29.91 -12.34
C ALA A 738 16.58 29.43 -13.66
N SER A 739 16.04 29.88 -14.80
CA SER A 739 16.57 29.53 -16.13
C SER A 739 17.99 30.05 -16.35
N ILE A 740 18.27 31.30 -15.95
CA ILE A 740 19.60 31.91 -16.04
C ILE A 740 20.58 31.17 -15.14
N ASN A 741 20.21 30.90 -13.88
CA ASN A 741 21.07 30.19 -12.93
C ASN A 741 21.39 28.77 -13.39
N LEU A 742 20.41 28.04 -13.92
CA LEU A 742 20.65 26.72 -14.49
C LEU A 742 21.60 26.80 -15.68
N LYS A 743 21.38 27.74 -16.60
CA LYS A 743 22.20 27.87 -17.81
C LYS A 743 23.63 28.35 -17.52
N MET A 744 23.81 29.29 -16.59
CA MET A 744 25.11 29.90 -16.30
C MET A 744 25.91 29.14 -15.23
N ASN A 745 25.23 28.57 -14.24
CA ASN A 745 25.86 28.00 -13.05
C ASN A 745 25.59 26.50 -12.86
N GLY A 746 24.74 25.88 -13.69
CA GLY A 746 24.34 24.48 -13.54
C GLY A 746 23.51 24.22 -12.26
N LYS A 747 22.88 25.27 -11.70
CA LYS A 747 22.13 25.17 -10.44
C LYS A 747 20.64 25.14 -10.69
N TYR A 748 19.98 24.08 -10.22
CA TYR A 748 18.53 23.98 -10.19
C TYR A 748 17.95 24.78 -9.00
N PRO A 749 16.68 25.21 -9.07
CA PRO A 749 15.94 25.70 -7.91
C PRO A 749 15.89 24.65 -6.80
N ASP A 750 15.79 25.11 -5.56
CA ASP A 750 15.54 24.25 -4.41
C ASP A 750 14.17 23.57 -4.52
N LEU A 751 14.10 22.33 -4.04
CA LEU A 751 12.85 21.58 -3.96
C LEU A 751 12.25 21.75 -2.56
N HIS A 752 10.93 21.63 -2.49
CA HIS A 752 10.17 21.76 -1.25
C HIS A 752 9.11 20.65 -1.16
N PHE A 753 8.55 20.46 0.04
CA PHE A 753 7.49 19.46 0.29
C PHE A 753 7.80 18.07 -0.30
N GLY A 754 6.80 17.41 -0.92
CA GLY A 754 6.92 16.04 -1.39
C GLY A 754 7.95 15.86 -2.50
N ALA A 755 8.19 16.88 -3.34
CA ALA A 755 9.24 16.83 -4.36
C ALA A 755 10.66 16.74 -3.75
N LEU A 756 10.92 17.44 -2.65
CA LEU A 756 12.20 17.33 -1.92
C LEU A 756 12.37 15.95 -1.29
N LEU A 757 11.32 15.43 -0.66
CA LEU A 757 11.32 14.10 -0.06
C LEU A 757 11.53 13.01 -1.12
N ALA A 758 10.89 13.14 -2.28
CA ALA A 758 11.05 12.24 -3.41
C ALA A 758 12.47 12.24 -3.98
N GLU A 759 13.08 13.43 -4.16
CA GLU A 759 14.47 13.54 -4.60
C GLU A 759 15.41 12.84 -3.61
N ASP A 760 15.28 13.13 -2.32
CA ASP A 760 16.11 12.51 -1.28
C ASP A 760 15.93 10.99 -1.25
N PHE A 761 14.70 10.49 -1.42
CA PHE A 761 14.42 9.06 -1.54
C PHE A 761 15.14 8.45 -2.73
N ILE A 762 15.00 9.06 -3.92
CA ILE A 762 15.62 8.58 -5.16
C ILE A 762 17.15 8.56 -5.04
N LEU A 763 17.75 9.64 -4.53
CA LEU A 763 19.21 9.74 -4.36
C LEU A 763 19.72 8.73 -3.33
N ASN A 764 19.02 8.53 -2.22
CA ASN A 764 19.40 7.51 -1.24
C ASN A 764 19.33 6.09 -1.83
N LEU A 765 18.37 5.81 -2.71
CA LEU A 765 18.34 4.52 -3.41
C LEU A 765 19.57 4.36 -4.31
N ILE A 766 19.74 5.26 -5.28
CA ILE A 766 20.67 5.04 -6.40
C ILE A 766 22.13 5.38 -6.06
N GLU A 767 22.39 6.37 -5.20
CA GLU A 767 23.75 6.76 -4.85
C GLU A 767 24.31 5.93 -3.68
N ASN A 768 23.46 5.57 -2.72
CA ASN A 768 23.89 4.85 -1.51
C ASN A 768 23.62 3.33 -1.58
N ASN A 769 23.00 2.83 -2.65
CA ASN A 769 22.64 1.42 -2.81
C ASN A 769 21.88 0.87 -1.59
N THR A 770 20.81 1.55 -1.20
CA THR A 770 20.02 1.21 -0.02
C THR A 770 18.69 0.55 -0.37
N SER A 771 18.06 -0.10 0.61
CA SER A 771 16.70 -0.59 0.44
C SER A 771 15.69 0.57 0.39
N VAL A 772 14.53 0.34 -0.23
CA VAL A 772 13.44 1.32 -0.32
C VAL A 772 12.99 1.85 1.04
N GLY A 773 12.95 1.00 2.07
CA GLY A 773 12.60 1.41 3.43
C GLY A 773 13.65 2.33 4.07
N ILE A 774 14.95 2.04 3.84
CA ILE A 774 16.04 2.88 4.37
C ILE A 774 16.09 4.22 3.63
N ALA A 775 15.89 4.21 2.31
CA ALA A 775 15.83 5.43 1.52
C ALA A 775 14.69 6.35 1.96
N LEU A 776 13.48 5.81 2.18
CA LEU A 776 12.33 6.62 2.62
C LEU A 776 12.52 7.16 4.03
N ARG A 777 13.01 6.31 4.95
CA ARG A 777 13.36 6.71 6.32
C ARG A 777 14.37 7.87 6.31
N ASN A 778 15.45 7.75 5.55
CA ASN A 778 16.49 8.78 5.47
C ASN A 778 15.95 10.09 4.85
N ALA A 779 15.11 9.99 3.81
CA ALA A 779 14.46 11.15 3.20
C ALA A 779 13.58 11.90 4.19
N LYS A 780 12.74 11.17 4.95
CA LYS A 780 11.91 11.75 6.03
C LYS A 780 12.76 12.46 7.09
N ASN A 781 13.81 11.81 7.59
CA ASN A 781 14.67 12.38 8.62
C ASN A 781 15.45 13.63 8.15
N ALA A 782 15.72 13.75 6.85
CA ALA A 782 16.39 14.91 6.27
C ALA A 782 15.44 16.06 5.91
N TYR A 783 14.13 15.79 5.78
CA TYR A 783 13.15 16.71 5.21
C TYR A 783 12.96 18.00 6.03
N LEU A 784 12.50 17.89 7.29
CA LEU A 784 12.25 19.07 8.14
C LEU A 784 13.51 19.91 8.40
N PRO A 785 14.70 19.34 8.68
CA PRO A 785 15.93 20.12 8.77
C PRO A 785 16.23 20.97 7.52
N LYS A 786 15.85 20.50 6.33
CA LYS A 786 16.05 21.23 5.06
C LYS A 786 14.95 22.26 4.82
N ASP A 787 13.69 21.92 5.09
CA ASP A 787 12.56 22.69 4.58
C ASP A 787 11.81 23.50 5.64
N ALA A 788 11.91 23.21 6.94
CA ALA A 788 11.06 23.84 7.98
C ALA A 788 11.13 25.38 8.00
N ASN A 789 12.28 25.96 7.63
CA ASN A 789 12.50 27.41 7.62
C ASN A 789 12.15 28.09 6.27
N SER A 790 11.88 27.32 5.21
CA SER A 790 11.43 27.87 3.92
C SER A 790 10.10 28.58 4.08
N THR A 791 9.97 29.78 3.52
CA THR A 791 8.75 30.58 3.58
C THR A 791 8.00 30.57 2.26
N PHE A 792 6.68 30.54 2.34
CA PHE A 792 5.81 30.57 1.18
C PHE A 792 4.69 31.60 1.36
N LEU A 793 4.37 32.34 0.30
CA LEU A 793 3.08 33.01 0.06
C LEU A 793 1.99 31.95 -0.12
N TRP A 794 1.73 31.22 0.96
CA TRP A 794 0.84 30.09 0.96
C TRP A 794 -0.62 30.55 1.11
N THR A 795 -1.49 29.90 0.37
CA THR A 795 -2.94 29.85 0.61
C THR A 795 -3.31 28.41 0.27
N PRO A 796 -3.77 27.55 1.20
CA PRO A 796 -4.62 27.84 2.39
C PRO A 796 -4.18 27.09 3.69
N PRO A 797 -4.92 27.21 4.82
CA PRO A 797 -5.82 26.09 5.12
C PRO A 797 -7.27 26.41 4.78
N LEU A 798 -7.94 25.38 4.27
CA LEU A 798 -9.29 25.37 3.74
C LEU A 798 -10.29 25.52 4.90
N TYR A 799 -10.42 26.69 5.52
CA TYR A 799 -11.50 26.89 6.50
C TYR A 799 -12.84 26.77 5.76
N PHE A 800 -13.62 25.75 6.10
CA PHE A 800 -15.05 25.67 5.82
C PHE A 800 -15.71 25.96 7.16
N SER A 801 -16.13 27.20 7.41
CA SER A 801 -16.74 27.54 8.69
C SER A 801 -18.10 26.87 8.91
N GLY A 802 -18.67 26.23 7.88
CA GLY A 802 -20.01 25.67 7.95
C GLY A 802 -21.09 26.72 8.24
N ASP A 803 -20.73 28.00 8.36
CA ASP A 803 -21.61 29.12 8.65
C ASP A 803 -21.91 29.87 7.34
N PRO A 804 -23.15 29.80 6.82
CA PRO A 804 -23.57 30.53 5.62
C PRO A 804 -23.48 32.06 5.77
N PHE A 805 -23.26 32.58 6.99
CA PHE A 805 -23.32 34.00 7.32
C PHE A 805 -21.98 34.62 7.69
N GLU A 806 -20.87 33.87 7.67
CA GLU A 806 -19.56 34.42 7.97
C GLU A 806 -19.10 35.38 6.86
N LYS A 807 -18.87 36.66 7.21
CA LYS A 807 -18.41 37.67 6.25
C LYS A 807 -16.98 37.35 5.81
N ILE A 808 -16.82 36.88 4.58
CA ILE A 808 -15.52 36.70 3.91
C ILE A 808 -14.72 38.01 3.97
N LYS A 809 -13.64 38.03 4.75
CA LYS A 809 -12.67 39.12 4.75
C LYS A 809 -11.59 38.84 3.72
N TRP A 810 -11.66 39.54 2.59
CA TRP A 810 -10.67 39.46 1.52
C TRP A 810 -9.36 40.16 1.95
N ASN A 811 -8.30 39.37 2.17
CA ASN A 811 -6.98 39.91 2.51
C ASN A 811 -6.20 40.19 1.23
N PHE A 812 -5.98 41.48 0.91
CA PHE A 812 -5.26 41.92 -0.29
C PHE A 812 -3.73 41.91 -0.15
N GLN A 813 -3.20 41.45 1.00
CA GLN A 813 -1.76 41.35 1.25
C GLN A 813 -1.40 39.92 1.70
N PRO A 814 -0.92 39.04 0.79
CA PRO A 814 -0.47 37.71 1.18
C PRO A 814 0.77 37.83 2.08
N LYS A 815 0.73 37.16 3.23
CA LYS A 815 1.86 37.07 4.16
C LYS A 815 2.61 35.78 3.89
N GLU A 816 3.93 35.86 3.84
CA GLU A 816 4.79 34.68 3.82
C GLU A 816 4.66 33.93 5.16
N THR A 817 4.55 32.61 5.10
CA THR A 817 4.47 31.73 6.28
C THR A 817 5.40 30.53 6.08
N ASN A 818 5.88 29.95 7.17
CA ASN A 818 6.72 28.74 7.10
C ASN A 818 5.94 27.48 6.74
N ALA A 819 4.61 27.55 6.70
CA ALA A 819 3.75 26.42 6.40
C ALA A 819 3.94 25.17 7.29
N LEU A 820 4.37 25.35 8.55
CA LEU A 820 4.94 24.27 9.34
C LEU A 820 4.00 23.07 9.50
N ASP A 821 2.72 23.29 9.84
CA ASP A 821 1.73 22.21 10.01
C ASP A 821 1.66 21.29 8.78
N LYS A 822 1.78 21.83 7.57
CA LYS A 822 1.76 21.01 6.35
C LYS A 822 3.09 20.39 5.97
N LYS A 823 4.20 20.94 6.45
CA LYS A 823 5.47 20.22 6.39
C LYS A 823 5.45 18.99 7.31
N TYR A 824 4.79 19.07 8.47
CA TYR A 824 4.54 17.88 9.30
C TYR A 824 3.63 16.87 8.59
N VAL A 825 2.54 17.32 7.95
CA VAL A 825 1.72 16.41 7.10
C VAL A 825 2.57 15.75 6.01
N CYS A 826 3.39 16.52 5.29
CA CYS A 826 4.28 16.02 4.24
C CYS A 826 5.28 14.96 4.76
N LEU A 827 5.78 15.11 5.99
CA LEU A 827 6.65 14.11 6.61
C LEU A 827 5.94 12.76 6.82
N TYR A 828 4.69 12.81 7.28
CA TYR A 828 3.95 11.63 7.70
C TYR A 828 3.15 10.96 6.58
N GLU A 829 2.69 11.70 5.57
CA GLU A 829 1.73 11.18 4.59
C GLU A 829 2.30 10.11 3.64
N PHE A 830 3.59 10.13 3.34
CA PHE A 830 4.20 9.14 2.43
C PHE A 830 4.38 7.78 3.11
N THR A 831 3.62 6.80 2.64
CA THR A 831 3.68 5.41 3.10
C THR A 831 4.30 4.53 2.02
N LEU A 832 5.11 3.55 2.43
CA LEU A 832 5.69 2.54 1.54
C LEU A 832 4.82 1.29 1.52
N TYR A 833 4.24 0.97 0.36
CA TYR A 833 3.64 -0.33 0.07
C TYR A 833 4.67 -1.22 -0.62
N GLY A 834 5.16 -2.24 0.07
CA GLY A 834 6.28 -3.08 -0.35
C GLY A 834 7.14 -3.55 0.82
N ASP A 835 8.08 -4.45 0.55
CA ASP A 835 9.05 -4.91 1.54
C ASP A 835 10.08 -3.79 1.82
N PRO A 836 10.21 -3.29 3.07
CA PRO A 836 11.18 -2.25 3.41
C PRO A 836 12.64 -2.67 3.18
N ALA A 837 12.94 -3.96 3.14
CA ALA A 837 14.25 -4.51 2.86
C ALA A 837 14.53 -4.72 1.37
N PHE A 838 13.56 -4.47 0.49
CA PHE A 838 13.77 -4.56 -0.97
C PHE A 838 14.81 -3.54 -1.44
N ASN A 839 15.84 -4.02 -2.14
CA ASN A 839 16.83 -3.19 -2.81
C ASN A 839 16.73 -3.40 -4.34
N PRO A 840 16.34 -2.37 -5.11
CA PRO A 840 16.17 -2.47 -6.57
C PRO A 840 17.47 -2.27 -7.38
N CYS A 841 18.59 -1.88 -6.74
CA CYS A 841 19.81 -1.39 -7.39
C CYS A 841 20.76 -2.50 -7.87
#